data_AF-A0A3D4SWY8-F1
#
_entry.id   AF-A0A3D4SWY8-F1
#
_cell.length_a   1.000
_cell.length_b   1.000
_cell.length_c   1.000
_cell.angle_alpha   90.00
_cell.angle_beta   90.00
_cell.angle_gamma   90.00
#
_symmetry.space_group_name_H-M   'P 1'
#
loop_
_entity.id
_entity.type
_entity.pdbx_description
1 polymer ?
#
loop_
_entity_poly.entity_id
_entity_poly.type
_entity_poly.pdbx_seq_one_letter_code
_entity_poly.pdbx_strand_id
1 'polypeptide(L)'
;MSASRPASRRSPRALRVASAAAVASTLPLVGVAVLPTAALPAAVADEAASDQCLAVTSGEMSWGIKQSLRNYITGPIAGGHWDLDHVTYTGENNAADGAFHFTADPGRSAVQGDAADLPMPGTLKLTGHGGIIDVTLSNFTLQIRGTKAQLLADGRYLAADPAALSSIAGGAPAFTQQPVATFTLDQTLTQAGAQGGSATLTGTSWIHENLNKGLLGSYGEGKNDGDPVTVTLGTAPGGHCAVDDNAVMATSPGQPDRNPEPGQAAAAPAAQQAAPAAQAAPQATTTGQPADAGSCGTVNSASVGWGLKKSFRSYLTGPIAGGHWDLDGVGFSGSQGGDDGAFQFTADPSAVRVSGQDADIPLPGSIHLTGHLGALDITYTNMSVKVRGTTAQFIADYRSTTVSSFTAGATVTGAKTGSQVPIAQFTLGQPISGGAVNLSGPGYITEDGNQSLGGQYGEGNNEADPINIALNTSGDCGGAGLGGLQSAGAATSGGAAASGDVSTGTPDLGMSRAPRVVGTAGAATSGAGSADTTCKASDGDRKVVEDRMGWGIKESFRSYIKGSIAKGDWTPTGGAVYSSGNFVFSGSDGSVKVSGGTVSSGTLKFGGSVLFTGHGGVLRTTISDPEIRIDGSGGTLVANVSSNDTEGHPQDFGRIALAQLSINSASVKDDVLDGKAGATLSSDGAAALAGFYEAGSALDPVSFRAALSSGCDDKSRASLGDKPADESDKDHKDDKDHARKNDGQVTVHNAADAGHKDDTDSGLVAFIKDPASMIPSAIALIAVIIAGIFGFQLRRNRTAGETGGSDTDDSAE
;
A
#
# COMPACT_ATOMS: atom_id res chain seq x y z
N MET A 1 48.95 13.69 49.27
CA MET A 1 50.01 14.31 48.44
C MET A 1 49.58 14.13 46.99
N SER A 2 48.68 14.99 46.50
CA SER A 2 48.94 16.29 45.85
C SER A 2 49.45 16.14 44.41
N ALA A 3 48.58 16.57 43.49
CA ALA A 3 48.78 17.10 42.14
C ALA A 3 48.02 16.29 41.07
N SER A 4 47.24 16.85 40.15
CA SER A 4 46.52 18.12 40.03
C SER A 4 45.52 17.92 38.86
N ARG A 5 44.33 18.50 38.98
CA ARG A 5 43.22 18.50 38.00
C ARG A 5 43.58 19.23 36.68
N PRO A 6 42.70 19.22 35.67
CA PRO A 6 41.87 20.43 35.54
C PRO A 6 40.38 20.16 35.23
N ALA A 7 39.52 21.05 35.74
CA ALA A 7 38.10 21.15 35.45
C ALA A 7 37.74 22.56 35.00
N SER A 8 36.94 22.64 33.92
CA SER A 8 35.99 23.66 33.46
C SER A 8 36.38 25.16 33.38
N ARG A 9 36.21 25.78 32.20
CA ARG A 9 35.15 26.78 31.85
C ARG A 9 35.45 27.61 30.58
N ARG A 10 34.40 27.75 29.75
CA ARG A 10 33.88 28.87 28.93
C ARG A 10 34.73 30.14 28.66
N SER A 11 34.73 30.58 27.39
CA SER A 11 34.56 31.97 26.90
C SER A 11 34.74 32.05 25.36
N PRO A 12 34.19 33.03 24.60
CA PRO A 12 34.49 34.45 24.82
C PRO A 12 33.38 35.52 24.59
N ARG A 13 33.52 36.57 25.42
CA ARG A 13 33.45 38.03 25.18
C ARG A 13 32.21 38.67 24.53
N ALA A 14 31.57 39.50 25.37
CA ALA A 14 30.73 40.65 25.02
C ALA A 14 31.27 41.91 25.71
N LEU A 15 31.12 43.09 25.10
CA LEU A 15 31.15 44.44 25.70
C LEU A 15 30.39 45.36 24.71
N ARG A 16 29.13 45.80 24.93
CA ARG A 16 28.60 46.92 25.76
C ARG A 16 29.37 48.25 25.60
N VAL A 17 28.81 49.47 25.52
CA VAL A 17 27.51 50.17 25.23
C VAL A 17 27.70 51.60 25.79
N ALA A 18 26.94 52.60 25.30
CA ALA A 18 26.65 53.95 25.87
C ALA A 18 27.69 55.08 25.64
N SER A 19 27.36 56.36 25.39
CA SER A 19 26.10 57.13 25.32
C SER A 19 26.34 58.60 24.85
N ALA A 20 25.26 59.24 24.34
CA ALA A 20 24.83 60.67 24.45
C ALA A 20 25.65 61.80 23.75
N ALA A 21 25.07 62.56 22.79
CA ALA A 21 24.21 63.78 22.89
C ALA A 21 25.04 65.09 22.91
N ALA A 22 24.70 66.27 22.37
CA ALA A 22 23.72 66.79 21.41
C ALA A 22 24.08 68.30 21.12
N VAL A 23 23.52 68.88 20.04
CA VAL A 23 23.07 70.29 19.86
C VAL A 23 24.03 71.44 19.40
N ALA A 24 23.63 72.04 18.25
CA ALA A 24 23.70 73.46 17.75
C ALA A 24 25.07 74.15 17.53
N SER A 25 25.31 75.05 16.56
CA SER A 25 24.48 75.91 15.70
C SER A 25 25.30 76.59 14.57
N THR A 26 24.64 76.80 13.41
CA THR A 26 24.70 77.94 12.44
C THR A 26 25.92 78.27 11.53
N LEU A 27 25.64 78.16 10.20
CA LEU A 27 25.84 79.11 9.06
C LEU A 27 27.23 79.23 8.37
N PRO A 28 27.35 79.69 7.10
CA PRO A 28 26.39 79.74 5.96
C PRO A 28 26.96 79.53 4.51
N LEU A 29 26.02 79.54 3.55
CA LEU A 29 26.07 80.12 2.17
C LEU A 29 26.64 79.32 0.97
N VAL A 30 25.66 78.92 0.12
CA VAL A 30 25.53 79.15 -1.34
C VAL A 30 26.30 78.28 -2.33
N GLY A 31 25.53 77.62 -3.20
CA GLY A 31 25.93 77.39 -4.58
C GLY A 31 25.23 76.24 -5.30
N VAL A 32 24.18 76.60 -6.06
CA VAL A 32 23.64 75.87 -7.24
C VAL A 32 22.75 74.65 -6.96
N ALA A 33 21.44 74.88 -7.08
CA ALA A 33 20.44 73.83 -7.25
C ALA A 33 20.52 73.29 -8.69
N VAL A 34 21.15 72.13 -8.85
CA VAL A 34 20.82 71.20 -9.94
C VAL A 34 19.66 70.37 -9.42
N LEU A 35 18.49 70.46 -10.04
CA LEU A 35 17.44 69.46 -9.87
C LEU A 35 17.84 68.28 -10.77
N PRO A 36 18.35 67.15 -10.26
CA PRO A 36 18.17 65.92 -10.99
C PRO A 36 16.68 65.61 -10.93
N THR A 37 16.05 65.66 -12.10
CA THR A 37 14.85 64.88 -12.38
C THR A 37 14.99 63.53 -11.69
N ALA A 38 14.19 63.30 -10.65
CA ALA A 38 13.95 61.96 -10.15
C ALA A 38 13.29 61.22 -11.32
N ALA A 39 14.11 60.54 -12.11
CA ALA A 39 13.65 59.44 -12.94
C ALA A 39 13.14 58.39 -11.95
N LEU A 40 11.84 58.46 -11.67
CA LEU A 40 11.08 57.31 -11.22
C LEU A 40 11.50 56.15 -12.14
N PRO A 41 12.06 55.03 -11.64
CA PRO A 41 12.01 53.82 -12.42
C PRO A 41 10.51 53.56 -12.64
N ALA A 42 10.12 53.55 -13.90
CA ALA A 42 8.75 53.40 -14.35
C ALA A 42 8.13 52.15 -13.70
N ALA A 43 7.39 52.33 -12.61
CA ALA A 43 6.32 51.43 -12.19
C ALA A 43 5.08 51.76 -13.04
N VAL A 44 5.27 51.71 -14.35
CA VAL A 44 4.24 51.63 -15.38
C VAL A 44 4.86 50.77 -16.48
N ALA A 45 5.25 49.54 -16.11
CA ALA A 45 5.34 48.48 -17.10
C ALA A 45 3.89 48.05 -17.37
N ASP A 46 3.27 48.83 -18.25
CA ASP A 46 2.22 48.45 -19.18
C ASP A 46 1.16 47.45 -18.67
N GLU A 47 0.02 47.97 -18.22
CA GLU A 47 -1.25 47.26 -18.41
C GLU A 47 -1.54 46.97 -19.91
N ALA A 48 -0.77 47.57 -20.84
CA ALA A 48 -0.86 47.27 -22.27
C ALA A 48 0.02 46.10 -22.76
N ALA A 49 0.84 45.48 -21.90
CA ALA A 49 1.69 44.35 -22.28
C ALA A 49 0.99 42.99 -22.10
N SER A 50 -0.01 42.90 -21.22
CA SER A 50 -0.81 41.68 -21.01
C SER A 50 -1.74 41.33 -22.17
N ASP A 51 -2.00 42.27 -23.09
CA ASP A 51 -2.84 42.07 -24.28
C ASP A 51 -2.02 41.82 -25.57
N GLN A 52 -0.70 41.74 -25.48
CA GLN A 52 0.13 41.49 -26.66
C GLN A 52 0.06 40.03 -27.08
N CYS A 53 -0.48 39.81 -28.27
CA CYS A 53 -0.57 38.50 -28.88
C CYS A 53 0.76 38.13 -29.55
N LEU A 54 1.27 36.97 -29.18
CA LEU A 54 2.57 36.50 -29.62
C LEU A 54 2.39 35.39 -30.65
N ALA A 55 3.10 35.51 -31.76
CA ALA A 55 3.18 34.45 -32.75
C ALA A 55 4.07 33.36 -32.16
N VAL A 56 3.62 32.11 -32.19
CA VAL A 56 4.45 30.97 -31.79
C VAL A 56 5.38 30.65 -32.96
N THR A 57 6.67 30.55 -32.70
CA THR A 57 7.69 30.15 -33.69
C THR A 57 8.14 28.71 -33.47
N SER A 58 8.07 28.23 -32.23
CA SER A 58 8.28 26.83 -31.85
C SER A 58 7.55 26.54 -30.54
N GLY A 59 7.11 25.31 -30.31
CA GLY A 59 6.56 24.90 -29.02
C GLY A 59 6.79 23.42 -28.78
N GLU A 60 7.36 23.10 -27.62
CA GLU A 60 7.66 21.74 -27.20
C GLU A 60 7.17 21.52 -25.77
N MET A 61 6.58 20.36 -25.50
CA MET A 61 6.21 19.92 -24.17
C MET A 61 6.83 18.54 -23.91
N SER A 62 7.53 18.40 -22.80
CA SER A 62 8.09 17.15 -22.31
C SER A 62 7.36 16.72 -21.04
N TRP A 63 6.80 15.51 -21.04
CA TRP A 63 6.10 14.94 -19.89
C TRP A 63 6.25 13.42 -19.84
N GLY A 64 6.67 12.89 -18.69
CA GLY A 64 6.88 11.45 -18.51
C GLY A 64 5.60 10.64 -18.22
N ILE A 65 4.47 11.30 -17.95
CA ILE A 65 3.29 10.69 -17.31
C ILE A 65 3.60 10.29 -15.87
N LYS A 66 4.28 9.14 -15.67
CA LYS A 66 4.80 8.69 -14.37
C LYS A 66 5.86 7.62 -14.61
N GLN A 67 7.01 7.70 -13.93
CA GLN A 67 8.09 6.72 -14.07
C GLN A 67 7.58 5.29 -13.81
N SER A 68 6.83 5.08 -12.72
CA SER A 68 6.31 3.74 -12.39
C SER A 68 5.37 3.18 -13.46
N LEU A 69 4.61 4.02 -14.17
CA LEU A 69 3.78 3.60 -15.30
C LEU A 69 4.65 3.14 -16.48
N ARG A 70 5.67 3.93 -16.86
CA ARG A 70 6.58 3.54 -17.96
C ARG A 70 7.33 2.25 -17.66
N ASN A 71 7.80 2.12 -16.42
CA ASN A 71 8.48 0.92 -15.92
C ASN A 71 7.57 -0.30 -15.99
N TYR A 72 6.30 -0.11 -15.63
CA TYR A 72 5.31 -1.18 -15.66
C TYR A 72 4.98 -1.60 -17.09
N ILE A 73 4.67 -0.65 -18.00
CA ILE A 73 4.33 -0.91 -19.41
C ILE A 73 5.46 -1.63 -20.12
N THR A 74 6.69 -1.11 -20.03
CA THR A 74 7.86 -1.69 -20.72
C THR A 74 8.51 -2.84 -19.95
N GLY A 75 8.03 -3.08 -18.73
CA GLY A 75 8.46 -4.18 -17.90
C GLY A 75 7.91 -5.53 -18.40
N PRO A 76 8.52 -6.64 -17.97
CA PRO A 76 8.14 -7.98 -18.41
C PRO A 76 6.73 -8.41 -17.97
N ILE A 77 6.15 -7.75 -16.95
CA ILE A 77 4.80 -8.05 -16.43
C ILE A 77 3.72 -7.62 -17.42
N ALA A 78 3.74 -6.35 -17.84
CA ALA A 78 2.84 -5.90 -18.88
C ALA A 78 3.31 -6.42 -20.25
N GLY A 79 4.61 -6.64 -20.46
CA GLY A 79 5.17 -7.07 -21.75
C GLY A 79 4.78 -6.10 -22.87
N GLY A 80 4.63 -4.83 -22.49
CA GLY A 80 4.02 -3.80 -23.28
C GLY A 80 5.03 -2.94 -24.01
N HIS A 81 4.50 -1.97 -24.75
CA HIS A 81 5.26 -0.96 -25.46
C HIS A 81 4.36 0.24 -25.69
N TRP A 82 4.93 1.29 -26.25
CA TRP A 82 4.17 2.40 -26.77
C TRP A 82 4.47 2.60 -28.25
N ASP A 83 3.41 2.91 -29.00
CA ASP A 83 3.51 3.32 -30.39
C ASP A 83 3.26 4.82 -30.44
N LEU A 84 4.18 5.54 -31.08
CA LEU A 84 4.17 6.99 -31.13
C LEU A 84 4.10 7.45 -32.58
N ASP A 85 3.25 8.44 -32.83
CA ASP A 85 3.18 9.14 -34.11
C ASP A 85 3.18 10.65 -33.85
N HIS A 86 4.14 11.38 -34.40
CA HIS A 86 4.42 12.81 -34.12
C HIS A 86 4.65 13.17 -32.63
N VAL A 87 4.62 12.19 -31.74
CA VAL A 87 5.17 12.22 -30.38
C VAL A 87 6.51 11.49 -30.42
N THR A 88 7.51 11.98 -29.71
CA THR A 88 8.80 11.26 -29.57
C THR A 88 9.08 10.92 -28.12
N TYR A 89 10.05 10.06 -27.86
CA TYR A 89 10.45 9.66 -26.52
C TYR A 89 11.96 9.76 -26.37
N THR A 90 12.43 10.32 -25.26
CA THR A 90 13.85 10.33 -24.88
C THR A 90 14.04 9.83 -23.45
N GLY A 91 15.28 9.46 -23.12
CA GLY A 91 15.64 8.89 -21.82
C GLY A 91 15.53 7.37 -21.84
N GLU A 92 16.03 6.73 -20.77
CA GLU A 92 15.76 5.32 -20.58
C GLU A 92 14.33 5.13 -20.09
N ASN A 93 13.63 4.12 -20.62
CA ASN A 93 12.24 3.82 -20.26
C ASN A 93 11.99 3.79 -18.75
N ASN A 94 13.02 3.37 -18.00
CA ASN A 94 12.96 3.16 -16.56
C ASN A 94 13.53 4.29 -15.69
N ALA A 95 14.04 5.35 -16.30
CA ALA A 95 14.75 6.41 -15.60
C ALA A 95 13.87 7.65 -15.40
N ALA A 96 14.27 8.48 -14.43
CA ALA A 96 13.58 9.72 -14.07
C ALA A 96 13.64 10.79 -15.19
N ASP A 97 14.57 10.66 -16.14
CA ASP A 97 14.72 11.53 -17.31
C ASP A 97 13.87 11.10 -18.53
N GLY A 98 13.15 9.98 -18.41
CA GLY A 98 12.27 9.45 -19.46
C GLY A 98 11.06 10.36 -19.71
N ALA A 99 10.91 10.90 -20.92
CA ALA A 99 9.81 11.83 -21.26
C ALA A 99 9.29 11.64 -22.68
N PHE A 100 7.96 11.77 -22.83
CA PHE A 100 7.30 11.94 -24.12
C PHE A 100 7.36 13.42 -24.53
N HIS A 101 7.72 13.69 -25.78
CA HIS A 101 7.82 15.04 -26.34
C HIS A 101 6.72 15.29 -27.35
N PHE A 102 5.99 16.36 -27.13
CA PHE A 102 4.86 16.82 -27.93
C PHE A 102 5.23 18.15 -28.57
N THR A 103 5.18 18.22 -29.89
CA THR A 103 5.48 19.44 -30.65
C THR A 103 4.19 20.16 -31.00
N ALA A 104 4.11 21.46 -30.67
CA ALA A 104 2.97 22.30 -30.99
C ALA A 104 2.98 22.74 -32.46
N ASP A 105 1.80 22.86 -33.08
CA ASP A 105 1.64 23.50 -34.39
C ASP A 105 1.68 25.02 -34.22
N PRO A 106 2.76 25.70 -34.65
CA PRO A 106 2.90 27.13 -34.42
C PRO A 106 1.85 27.96 -35.17
N GLY A 107 1.37 27.47 -36.32
CA GLY A 107 0.36 28.16 -37.14
C GLY A 107 -1.05 28.09 -36.57
N ARG A 108 -1.31 27.16 -35.64
CA ARG A 108 -2.59 26.99 -34.95
C ARG A 108 -2.55 27.38 -33.48
N SER A 109 -1.36 27.72 -32.98
CA SER A 109 -1.16 28.11 -31.59
C SER A 109 -1.53 29.58 -31.37
N ALA A 110 -2.06 29.88 -30.19
CA ALA A 110 -2.37 31.23 -29.75
C ALA A 110 -1.72 31.49 -28.39
N VAL A 111 -1.12 32.67 -28.23
CA VAL A 111 -0.53 33.12 -26.97
C VAL A 111 -0.92 34.57 -26.76
N GLN A 112 -1.54 34.87 -25.61
CA GLN A 112 -1.94 36.22 -25.21
C GLN A 112 -1.69 36.38 -23.71
N GLY A 113 -0.78 37.29 -23.37
CA GLY A 113 -0.36 37.50 -21.97
C GLY A 113 0.14 36.20 -21.32
N ASP A 114 -0.52 35.81 -20.24
CA ASP A 114 -0.22 34.59 -19.47
C ASP A 114 -1.07 33.37 -19.88
N ALA A 115 -1.77 33.46 -21.01
CA ALA A 115 -2.61 32.39 -21.55
C ALA A 115 -2.07 31.86 -22.88
N ALA A 116 -2.18 30.55 -23.09
CA ALA A 116 -1.83 29.91 -24.34
C ALA A 116 -2.72 28.70 -24.63
N ASP A 117 -3.03 28.50 -25.91
CA ASP A 117 -3.63 27.28 -26.45
C ASP A 117 -2.71 26.74 -27.55
N LEU A 118 -2.21 25.52 -27.35
CA LEU A 118 -1.15 24.94 -28.16
C LEU A 118 -1.63 23.56 -28.68
N PRO A 119 -2.22 23.50 -29.88
CA PRO A 119 -2.54 22.24 -30.52
C PRO A 119 -1.26 21.46 -30.83
N MET A 120 -1.18 20.22 -30.37
CA MET A 120 -0.02 19.34 -30.48
C MET A 120 -0.45 18.08 -31.25
N PRO A 121 -0.27 18.04 -32.59
CA PRO A 121 -0.66 16.88 -33.37
C PRO A 121 0.16 15.66 -32.96
N GLY A 122 -0.48 14.50 -32.95
CA GLY A 122 0.18 13.22 -32.70
C GLY A 122 -0.70 12.23 -31.98
N THR A 123 -0.15 11.04 -31.82
CA THR A 123 -0.77 9.90 -31.15
C THR A 123 0.22 9.27 -30.19
N LEU A 124 -0.25 8.98 -28.97
CA LEU A 124 0.43 8.16 -27.98
C LEU A 124 -0.45 6.94 -27.71
N LYS A 125 0.01 5.77 -28.17
CA LYS A 125 -0.62 4.50 -27.85
C LYS A 125 0.21 3.76 -26.80
N LEU A 126 -0.44 3.33 -25.72
CA LEU A 126 0.14 2.52 -24.64
C LEU A 126 -0.49 1.13 -24.70
N THR A 127 0.34 0.10 -24.84
CA THR A 127 -0.09 -1.30 -24.89
C THR A 127 0.56 -2.09 -23.77
N GLY A 128 -0.19 -2.95 -23.08
CA GLY A 128 0.31 -3.82 -22.00
C GLY A 128 -0.66 -4.96 -21.66
N HIS A 129 -0.16 -5.98 -20.95
CA HIS A 129 -0.87 -7.21 -20.59
C HIS A 129 -1.57 -7.90 -21.77
N GLY A 130 -0.88 -8.03 -22.90
CA GLY A 130 -1.45 -8.68 -24.09
C GLY A 130 -2.65 -7.94 -24.70
N GLY A 131 -2.75 -6.62 -24.49
CA GLY A 131 -3.80 -5.77 -25.04
C GLY A 131 -4.93 -5.42 -24.05
N ILE A 132 -4.84 -5.86 -22.79
CA ILE A 132 -5.77 -5.43 -21.74
C ILE A 132 -5.58 -3.94 -21.43
N ILE A 133 -4.33 -3.51 -21.36
CA ILE A 133 -4.00 -2.09 -21.44
C ILE A 133 -3.82 -1.80 -22.92
N ASP A 134 -4.82 -1.18 -23.52
CA ASP A 134 -4.75 -0.60 -24.86
C ASP A 134 -5.38 0.79 -24.74
N VAL A 135 -4.53 1.80 -24.62
CA VAL A 135 -4.94 3.21 -24.47
C VAL A 135 -4.33 3.99 -25.61
N THR A 136 -5.16 4.63 -26.41
CA THR A 136 -4.72 5.53 -27.48
C THR A 136 -5.20 6.94 -27.16
N LEU A 137 -4.25 7.86 -26.98
CA LEU A 137 -4.49 9.30 -26.86
C LEU A 137 -4.07 9.99 -28.17
N SER A 138 -4.89 10.93 -28.64
CA SER A 138 -4.64 11.65 -29.89
C SER A 138 -5.20 13.08 -29.86
N ASN A 139 -4.85 13.90 -30.86
CA ASN A 139 -5.34 15.27 -31.00
C ASN A 139 -5.07 16.12 -29.74
N PHE A 140 -3.82 16.16 -29.29
CA PHE A 140 -3.51 16.85 -28.04
C PHE A 140 -3.68 18.38 -28.17
N THR A 141 -4.12 19.02 -27.08
CA THR A 141 -4.08 20.48 -26.94
C THR A 141 -3.61 20.82 -25.53
N LEU A 142 -2.49 21.53 -25.39
CA LEU A 142 -2.06 22.08 -24.11
C LEU A 142 -2.70 23.46 -23.93
N GLN A 143 -3.43 23.63 -22.83
CA GLN A 143 -3.98 24.93 -22.42
C GLN A 143 -3.27 25.43 -21.16
N ILE A 144 -2.87 26.70 -21.17
CA ILE A 144 -2.21 27.39 -20.06
C ILE A 144 -3.03 28.61 -19.68
N ARG A 145 -3.33 28.77 -18.39
CA ARG A 145 -3.99 29.96 -17.82
C ARG A 145 -3.25 30.35 -16.54
N GLY A 146 -2.36 31.34 -16.64
CA GLY A 146 -1.49 31.72 -15.53
C GLY A 146 -0.54 30.59 -15.14
N THR A 147 -0.61 30.12 -13.90
CA THR A 147 0.19 28.99 -13.40
C THR A 147 -0.53 27.64 -13.50
N LYS A 148 -1.77 27.60 -13.99
CA LYS A 148 -2.49 26.33 -14.21
C LYS A 148 -2.38 25.93 -15.67
N ALA A 149 -2.14 24.65 -15.93
CA ALA A 149 -2.21 24.10 -17.28
C ALA A 149 -2.93 22.75 -17.32
N GLN A 150 -3.43 22.35 -18.48
CA GLN A 150 -4.05 21.04 -18.71
C GLN A 150 -3.74 20.53 -20.11
N LEU A 151 -3.55 19.22 -20.24
CA LEU A 151 -3.42 18.56 -21.53
C LEU A 151 -4.76 17.91 -21.87
N LEU A 152 -5.39 18.39 -22.94
CA LEU A 152 -6.59 17.80 -23.52
C LEU A 152 -6.20 16.76 -24.57
N ALA A 153 -7.00 15.70 -24.69
CA ALA A 153 -6.84 14.72 -25.76
C ALA A 153 -8.18 14.05 -26.11
N ASP A 154 -8.19 13.38 -27.26
CA ASP A 154 -9.18 12.37 -27.59
C ASP A 154 -8.66 11.01 -27.11
N GLY A 155 -9.47 10.27 -26.35
CA GLY A 155 -9.08 8.99 -25.77
C GLY A 155 -9.87 7.82 -26.33
N ARG A 156 -9.18 6.74 -26.65
CA ARG A 156 -9.75 5.41 -26.93
C ARG A 156 -9.10 4.42 -25.99
N TYR A 157 -9.87 3.58 -25.33
CA TYR A 157 -9.34 2.57 -24.43
C TYR A 157 -10.30 1.41 -24.25
N LEU A 158 -9.77 0.28 -23.78
CA LEU A 158 -10.56 -0.88 -23.38
C LEU A 158 -11.16 -0.65 -21.97
N ALA A 159 -12.47 -0.46 -21.89
CA ALA A 159 -13.22 -0.47 -20.63
C ALA A 159 -14.65 -0.97 -20.86
N ALA A 160 -15.34 -1.31 -19.78
CA ALA A 160 -16.70 -1.86 -19.84
C ALA A 160 -17.80 -0.81 -20.06
N ASP A 161 -17.46 0.48 -20.18
CA ASP A 161 -18.45 1.49 -20.53
C ASP A 161 -18.77 1.47 -22.05
N PRO A 162 -20.01 1.82 -22.45
CA PRO A 162 -20.42 1.72 -23.84
C PRO A 162 -19.61 2.60 -24.82
N ALA A 163 -19.11 3.74 -24.35
CA ALA A 163 -18.34 4.66 -25.19
C ALA A 163 -16.95 4.08 -25.50
N ALA A 164 -16.28 3.53 -24.49
CA ALA A 164 -15.01 2.82 -24.62
C ALA A 164 -15.11 1.62 -25.57
N LEU A 165 -16.12 0.76 -25.40
CA LEU A 165 -16.36 -0.39 -26.29
C LEU A 165 -16.67 0.02 -27.74
N SER A 166 -17.40 1.11 -27.95
CA SER A 166 -17.66 1.62 -29.29
C SER A 166 -16.39 2.16 -29.96
N SER A 167 -15.50 2.76 -29.17
CA SER A 167 -14.28 3.43 -29.65
C SER A 167 -13.24 2.46 -30.23
N ILE A 168 -13.14 1.25 -29.66
CA ILE A 168 -12.22 0.20 -30.11
C ILE A 168 -12.75 -0.60 -31.32
N ALA A 169 -14.07 -0.55 -31.58
CA ALA A 169 -14.70 -1.19 -32.74
C ALA A 169 -14.70 -0.31 -34.01
N GLY A 170 -13.87 0.74 -34.04
CA GLY A 170 -13.83 1.73 -35.12
C GLY A 170 -14.83 2.88 -34.99
N GLY A 171 -15.47 3.02 -33.82
CA GLY A 171 -16.38 4.13 -33.50
C GLY A 171 -15.68 5.41 -33.04
N ALA A 172 -16.48 6.37 -32.57
CA ALA A 172 -15.99 7.63 -32.02
C ALA A 172 -15.10 7.40 -30.78
N PRO A 173 -14.16 8.32 -30.46
CA PRO A 173 -13.39 8.26 -29.22
C PRO A 173 -14.29 8.11 -27.99
N ALA A 174 -13.79 7.42 -26.95
CA ALA A 174 -14.47 7.31 -25.66
C ALA A 174 -14.67 8.68 -25.01
N PHE A 175 -13.74 9.61 -25.27
CA PHE A 175 -13.89 11.03 -25.01
C PHE A 175 -13.14 11.86 -26.06
N THR A 176 -13.58 13.09 -26.31
CA THR A 176 -12.98 14.04 -27.26
C THR A 176 -12.63 15.34 -26.54
N GLN A 177 -11.39 15.82 -26.75
CA GLN A 177 -10.84 17.04 -26.16
C GLN A 177 -11.12 17.17 -24.65
N GLN A 178 -10.90 16.10 -23.89
CA GLN A 178 -11.05 16.11 -22.44
C GLN A 178 -9.69 16.08 -21.73
N PRO A 179 -9.58 16.60 -20.50
CA PRO A 179 -8.33 16.61 -19.75
C PRO A 179 -7.85 15.19 -19.50
N VAL A 180 -6.58 14.91 -19.82
CA VAL A 180 -5.87 13.66 -19.51
C VAL A 180 -4.77 13.88 -18.46
N ALA A 181 -4.33 15.12 -18.29
CA ALA A 181 -3.46 15.54 -17.20
C ALA A 181 -3.69 17.01 -16.85
N THR A 182 -3.44 17.35 -15.59
CA THR A 182 -3.42 18.72 -15.08
C THR A 182 -2.02 19.05 -14.56
N PHE A 183 -1.66 20.33 -14.61
CA PHE A 183 -0.34 20.81 -14.21
C PHE A 183 -0.44 22.08 -13.36
N THR A 184 0.51 22.21 -12.45
CA THR A 184 0.79 23.46 -11.73
C THR A 184 2.20 23.88 -12.10
N LEU A 185 2.28 24.98 -12.84
CA LEU A 185 3.51 25.59 -13.34
C LEU A 185 4.13 26.49 -12.27
N ASP A 186 5.46 26.53 -12.26
CA ASP A 186 6.22 27.27 -11.24
C ASP A 186 6.16 28.79 -11.43
N GLN A 187 5.83 29.26 -12.63
CA GLN A 187 5.75 30.67 -13.02
C GLN A 187 4.80 30.87 -14.20
N THR A 188 4.42 32.11 -14.49
CA THR A 188 3.59 32.44 -15.66
C THR A 188 4.41 32.60 -16.95
N LEU A 189 3.76 32.61 -18.12
CA LEU A 189 4.44 32.78 -19.43
C LEU A 189 5.20 34.10 -19.53
N THR A 190 4.61 35.19 -19.02
CA THR A 190 5.25 36.52 -19.01
C THR A 190 6.49 36.50 -18.11
N GLN A 191 6.39 35.89 -16.92
CA GLN A 191 7.52 35.73 -16.01
C GLN A 191 8.65 34.88 -16.63
N ALA A 192 8.29 33.85 -17.38
CA ALA A 192 9.23 32.98 -18.09
C ALA A 192 9.88 33.62 -19.33
N GLY A 193 9.50 34.86 -19.70
CA GLY A 193 10.15 35.61 -20.76
C GLY A 193 9.50 35.52 -22.14
N ALA A 194 8.24 35.10 -22.25
CA ALA A 194 7.57 34.92 -23.55
C ALA A 194 7.59 36.18 -24.43
N GLN A 195 7.57 37.39 -23.85
CA GLN A 195 7.70 38.63 -24.62
C GLN A 195 9.11 38.88 -25.17
N GLY A 196 10.13 38.24 -24.60
CA GLY A 196 11.54 38.33 -25.01
C GLY A 196 11.93 37.37 -26.13
N GLY A 197 10.97 36.64 -26.71
CA GLY A 197 11.16 35.74 -27.86
C GLY A 197 11.31 34.26 -27.51
N SER A 198 11.41 33.90 -26.23
CA SER A 198 11.32 32.50 -25.78
C SER A 198 10.95 32.40 -24.30
N ALA A 199 10.18 31.38 -23.94
CA ALA A 199 9.83 31.04 -22.57
C ALA A 199 10.09 29.57 -22.28
N THR A 200 10.51 29.23 -21.06
CA THR A 200 10.53 27.84 -20.56
C THR A 200 9.83 27.76 -19.21
N LEU A 201 8.84 26.87 -19.13
CA LEU A 201 8.02 26.62 -17.96
C LEU A 201 8.32 25.22 -17.44
N THR A 202 8.40 25.07 -16.12
CA THR A 202 8.42 23.78 -15.44
C THR A 202 7.22 23.68 -14.51
N GLY A 203 6.82 22.46 -14.18
CA GLY A 203 5.72 22.27 -13.25
C GLY A 203 5.56 20.84 -12.76
N THR A 204 4.67 20.70 -11.78
CA THR A 204 4.20 19.41 -11.26
C THR A 204 2.98 18.95 -12.05
N SER A 205 2.79 17.63 -12.16
CA SER A 205 1.70 17.05 -12.94
C SER A 205 0.85 16.08 -12.14
N TRP A 206 -0.41 15.93 -12.56
CA TRP A 206 -1.34 14.92 -12.07
C TRP A 206 -2.05 14.24 -13.23
N ILE A 207 -2.14 12.92 -13.17
CA ILE A 207 -2.93 12.10 -14.09
C ILE A 207 -4.41 12.38 -13.81
N HIS A 208 -5.14 12.83 -14.84
CA HIS A 208 -6.56 13.14 -14.71
C HIS A 208 -7.42 11.87 -14.82
N GLU A 209 -8.65 11.91 -14.29
CA GLU A 209 -9.52 10.74 -14.23
C GLU A 209 -9.82 10.10 -15.60
N ASN A 210 -9.84 10.88 -16.68
CA ASN A 210 -10.09 10.36 -18.03
C ASN A 210 -8.95 9.45 -18.52
N LEU A 211 -7.69 9.77 -18.18
CA LEU A 211 -6.57 8.89 -18.46
C LEU A 211 -6.54 7.71 -17.47
N ASN A 212 -6.85 7.96 -16.19
CA ASN A 212 -6.91 6.91 -15.18
C ASN A 212 -7.90 5.78 -15.56
N LYS A 213 -9.06 6.11 -16.15
CA LYS A 213 -10.03 5.13 -16.66
C LYS A 213 -9.40 4.16 -17.68
N GLY A 214 -8.55 4.66 -18.58
CA GLY A 214 -7.80 3.83 -19.53
C GLY A 214 -6.67 3.01 -18.88
N LEU A 215 -6.14 3.48 -17.75
CA LEU A 215 -5.10 2.80 -16.97
C LEU A 215 -5.69 1.91 -15.86
N LEU A 216 -6.88 1.37 -16.11
CA LEU A 216 -7.59 0.42 -15.24
C LEU A 216 -7.92 0.99 -13.83
N GLY A 217 -7.96 2.32 -13.68
CA GLY A 217 -8.25 2.98 -12.41
C GLY A 217 -7.09 2.98 -11.40
N SER A 218 -5.90 2.57 -11.82
CA SER A 218 -4.74 2.33 -10.93
C SER A 218 -4.11 3.60 -10.35
N TYR A 219 -4.42 4.77 -10.92
CA TYR A 219 -3.84 6.07 -10.61
C TYR A 219 -4.94 7.06 -10.16
N GLY A 220 -5.70 6.67 -9.14
CA GLY A 220 -6.68 7.52 -8.47
C GLY A 220 -6.05 8.47 -7.45
N GLU A 221 -6.89 9.12 -6.63
CA GLU A 221 -6.45 10.05 -5.58
C GLU A 221 -5.36 9.44 -4.68
N GLY A 222 -4.27 10.19 -4.48
CA GLY A 222 -3.10 9.76 -3.70
C GLY A 222 -2.09 8.91 -4.48
N LYS A 223 -2.39 8.52 -5.73
CA LYS A 223 -1.48 7.78 -6.63
C LYS A 223 -1.35 8.41 -8.01
N ASN A 224 -2.01 9.54 -8.24
CA ASN A 224 -2.11 10.22 -9.52
C ASN A 224 -1.05 11.31 -9.72
N ASP A 225 -0.11 11.48 -8.80
CA ASP A 225 1.07 12.32 -9.02
C ASP A 225 1.84 11.80 -10.25
N GLY A 226 2.22 12.71 -11.13
CA GLY A 226 2.95 12.39 -12.35
C GLY A 226 4.36 12.94 -12.36
N ASP A 227 5.11 12.57 -13.39
CA ASP A 227 6.44 13.13 -13.62
C ASP A 227 6.34 14.64 -13.91
N PRO A 228 7.35 15.45 -13.54
CA PRO A 228 7.36 16.87 -13.85
C PRO A 228 7.15 17.15 -15.34
N VAL A 229 6.54 18.30 -15.64
CA VAL A 229 6.36 18.79 -17.01
C VAL A 229 7.36 19.89 -17.31
N THR A 230 7.87 19.93 -18.53
CA THR A 230 8.60 21.08 -19.09
C THR A 230 7.93 21.54 -20.37
N VAL A 231 7.75 22.84 -20.55
CA VAL A 231 7.19 23.44 -21.78
C VAL A 231 8.13 24.54 -22.25
N THR A 232 8.60 24.47 -23.49
CA THR A 232 9.46 25.49 -24.10
C THR A 232 8.74 26.10 -25.30
N LEU A 233 8.66 27.43 -25.33
CA LEU A 233 8.04 28.20 -26.40
C LEU A 233 9.05 29.16 -27.01
N GLY A 234 9.04 29.25 -28.33
CA GLY A 234 9.61 30.34 -29.10
C GLY A 234 8.49 31.26 -29.54
N THR A 235 8.68 32.56 -29.41
CA THR A 235 7.64 33.58 -29.66
C THR A 235 8.19 34.73 -30.49
N ALA A 236 7.30 35.42 -31.20
CA ALA A 236 7.61 36.64 -31.92
C ALA A 236 6.43 37.64 -31.82
N PRO A 237 6.66 38.95 -32.00
CA PRO A 237 5.57 39.92 -32.04
C PRO A 237 4.59 39.64 -33.21
N GLY A 238 3.30 39.92 -33.00
CA GLY A 238 2.28 39.93 -34.07
C GLY A 238 1.53 38.62 -34.29
N GLY A 239 1.23 37.89 -33.22
CA GLY A 239 0.51 36.60 -33.28
C GLY A 239 -1.02 36.69 -33.25
N HIS A 240 -1.64 35.51 -33.26
CA HIS A 240 -3.09 35.35 -33.18
C HIS A 240 -3.58 35.41 -31.72
N CYS A 241 -4.57 36.27 -31.45
CA CYS A 241 -5.21 36.45 -30.14
C CYS A 241 -6.36 35.47 -29.86
N ALA A 242 -6.35 34.29 -30.48
CA ALA A 242 -7.49 33.38 -30.46
C ALA A 242 -7.40 32.36 -29.31
N VAL A 243 -6.95 32.79 -28.13
CA VAL A 243 -6.95 31.94 -26.94
C VAL A 243 -8.39 31.80 -26.43
N ASP A 244 -8.79 30.61 -26.01
CA ASP A 244 -10.11 30.37 -25.42
C ASP A 244 -10.16 30.88 -23.98
N ASP A 245 -10.51 32.15 -23.79
CA ASP A 245 -10.64 32.75 -22.46
C ASP A 245 -11.68 32.06 -21.56
N ASN A 246 -12.58 31.26 -22.14
CA ASN A 246 -13.60 30.52 -21.39
C ASN A 246 -13.17 29.11 -20.99
N ALA A 247 -11.94 28.70 -21.34
CA ALA A 247 -11.41 27.39 -20.98
C ALA A 247 -11.43 27.20 -19.46
N VAL A 248 -12.22 26.23 -19.00
CA VAL A 248 -12.28 25.85 -17.59
C VAL A 248 -11.10 24.92 -17.29
N MET A 249 -10.20 25.37 -16.40
CA MET A 249 -9.07 24.56 -15.97
C MET A 249 -9.56 23.45 -15.03
N ALA A 250 -9.39 22.19 -15.44
CA ALA A 250 -9.74 21.04 -14.62
C ALA A 250 -8.83 20.93 -13.39
N THR A 251 -9.34 20.27 -12.36
CA THR A 251 -8.58 19.88 -11.17
C THR A 251 -8.56 18.35 -11.05
N SER A 252 -7.41 17.81 -10.65
CA SER A 252 -7.29 16.37 -10.36
C SER A 252 -7.44 16.14 -8.85
N PRO A 253 -8.01 14.99 -8.41
CA PRO A 253 -8.08 14.65 -6.98
C PRO A 253 -6.71 14.73 -6.31
N GLY A 254 -6.64 15.32 -5.11
CA GLY A 254 -5.36 15.53 -4.39
C GLY A 254 -4.44 16.61 -4.99
N GLN A 255 -4.79 17.27 -6.09
CA GLN A 255 -4.05 18.43 -6.59
C GLN A 255 -4.30 19.61 -5.64
N PRO A 256 -3.25 20.18 -5.01
CA PRO A 256 -3.43 21.31 -4.11
C PRO A 256 -3.87 22.55 -4.88
N ASP A 257 -4.91 23.23 -4.39
CA ASP A 257 -5.29 24.56 -4.86
C ASP A 257 -4.23 25.58 -4.41
N ARG A 258 -3.07 25.58 -5.08
CA ARG A 258 -2.10 26.66 -4.92
C ARG A 258 -2.56 27.84 -5.76
N ASN A 259 -3.42 28.67 -5.18
CA ASN A 259 -3.40 30.08 -5.53
C ASN A 259 -2.12 30.65 -4.89
N PRO A 260 -1.22 31.34 -5.61
CA PRO A 260 -0.10 32.03 -4.97
C PRO A 260 -0.69 33.10 -4.05
N GLU A 261 -0.68 32.86 -2.73
CA GLU A 261 -1.27 33.73 -1.73
C GLU A 261 -0.36 34.96 -1.52
N PRO A 262 -0.82 36.19 -1.79
CA PRO A 262 -0.14 37.39 -1.34
C PRO A 262 -0.56 37.67 0.10
N GLY A 263 0.33 37.38 1.06
CA GLY A 263 0.35 38.03 2.38
C GLY A 263 -0.64 37.51 3.43
N GLN A 264 -0.09 36.83 4.44
CA GLN A 264 -0.78 36.42 5.67
C GLN A 264 -1.45 37.60 6.42
N ALA A 265 -2.75 37.48 6.71
CA ALA A 265 -3.41 38.23 7.78
C ALA A 265 -4.57 37.41 8.42
N ALA A 266 -4.32 37.02 9.67
CA ALA A 266 -5.22 36.80 10.82
C ALA A 266 -6.65 36.23 10.65
N ALA A 267 -6.90 35.16 11.43
CA ALA A 267 -8.16 34.46 11.66
C ALA A 267 -9.33 35.29 12.22
N ALA A 268 -10.56 34.85 11.93
CA ALA A 268 -11.76 35.06 12.74
C ALA A 268 -12.77 33.90 12.58
N PRO A 269 -13.54 33.53 13.63
CA PRO A 269 -14.18 32.21 13.76
C PRO A 269 -15.62 32.11 13.22
N ALA A 270 -16.05 30.87 12.97
CA ALA A 270 -17.35 30.46 12.45
C ALA A 270 -18.52 30.68 13.42
N ALA A 271 -19.66 31.11 12.87
CA ALA A 271 -20.93 31.26 13.57
C ALA A 271 -21.79 29.99 13.44
N GLN A 272 -22.23 29.44 14.57
CA GLN A 272 -23.19 28.34 14.67
C GLN A 272 -24.63 28.82 14.42
N GLN A 273 -25.39 28.06 13.61
CA GLN A 273 -26.83 28.19 13.47
C GLN A 273 -27.53 26.97 14.09
N ALA A 274 -28.50 27.26 14.95
CA ALA A 274 -29.32 26.31 15.68
C ALA A 274 -30.57 25.89 14.89
N ALA A 275 -31.03 24.65 15.10
CA ALA A 275 -32.36 24.17 14.71
C ALA A 275 -33.18 23.72 15.94
N PRO A 276 -34.52 23.85 15.94
CA PRO A 276 -35.35 23.87 17.15
C PRO A 276 -35.91 22.50 17.60
N ALA A 277 -36.29 22.48 18.88
CA ALA A 277 -36.90 21.38 19.63
C ALA A 277 -38.37 21.10 19.26
N ALA A 278 -38.79 19.83 19.42
CA ALA A 278 -40.20 19.43 19.52
C ALA A 278 -40.40 18.41 20.65
N GLN A 279 -41.59 18.49 21.27
CA GLN A 279 -41.94 18.14 22.65
C GLN A 279 -42.44 16.69 22.86
N ALA A 280 -42.45 16.28 24.14
CA ALA A 280 -42.78 14.95 24.69
C ALA A 280 -44.27 14.69 25.00
N ALA A 281 -44.64 13.40 25.19
CA ALA A 281 -45.52 12.80 26.24
C ALA A 281 -46.05 11.38 25.84
N PRO A 282 -46.62 10.53 26.74
CA PRO A 282 -46.25 10.12 28.10
C PRO A 282 -46.16 8.57 28.30
N GLN A 283 -45.74 8.15 29.49
CA GLN A 283 -45.39 6.80 29.95
C GLN A 283 -46.55 5.79 30.08
N ALA A 284 -46.21 4.49 30.05
CA ALA A 284 -46.93 3.42 30.76
C ALA A 284 -45.94 2.45 31.44
N THR A 285 -46.17 2.19 32.73
CA THR A 285 -45.41 1.30 33.62
C THR A 285 -45.97 -0.11 33.64
N THR A 286 -45.14 -1.16 33.71
CA THR A 286 -45.39 -2.38 34.51
C THR A 286 -44.10 -3.17 34.78
N THR A 287 -44.05 -3.70 36.00
CA THR A 287 -43.06 -4.52 36.73
C THR A 287 -42.98 -5.98 36.23
N GLY A 288 -41.92 -6.80 36.34
CA GLY A 288 -40.58 -6.73 36.93
C GLY A 288 -39.86 -8.11 36.92
N GLN A 289 -38.58 -8.14 37.37
CA GLN A 289 -37.73 -9.26 37.84
C GLN A 289 -36.68 -9.87 36.86
N PRO A 290 -35.46 -10.30 37.31
CA PRO A 290 -34.54 -9.79 38.35
C PRO A 290 -33.23 -9.21 37.75
N ALA A 291 -32.53 -8.41 38.56
CA ALA A 291 -31.38 -7.59 38.19
C ALA A 291 -30.06 -8.37 38.05
N ASP A 292 -29.38 -8.17 36.92
CA ASP A 292 -27.93 -8.20 36.85
C ASP A 292 -27.40 -6.78 37.10
N ALA A 293 -26.36 -6.68 37.92
CA ALA A 293 -25.81 -5.41 38.38
C ALA A 293 -25.03 -4.69 37.27
N GLY A 294 -25.53 -3.52 36.85
CA GLY A 294 -24.72 -2.49 36.18
C GLY A 294 -25.04 -2.12 34.73
N SER A 295 -26.28 -2.24 34.24
CA SER A 295 -26.68 -1.73 32.91
C SER A 295 -27.60 -0.50 33.00
N CYS A 296 -27.67 0.33 31.94
CA CYS A 296 -28.62 1.44 31.85
C CYS A 296 -30.08 0.98 32.08
N GLY A 297 -30.93 1.89 32.57
CA GLY A 297 -32.31 1.58 32.98
C GLY A 297 -33.18 0.93 31.90
N THR A 298 -33.10 1.37 30.63
CA THR A 298 -33.69 0.69 29.46
C THR A 298 -33.08 1.25 28.16
N VAL A 299 -32.82 0.41 27.16
CA VAL A 299 -32.51 0.83 25.78
C VAL A 299 -33.84 0.98 25.02
N ASN A 300 -34.13 2.16 24.50
CA ASN A 300 -35.38 2.47 23.78
C ASN A 300 -35.27 2.14 22.28
N SER A 301 -34.11 2.41 21.68
CA SER A 301 -33.83 2.12 20.28
C SER A 301 -32.32 2.03 20.04
N ALA A 302 -31.92 1.19 19.10
CA ALA A 302 -30.55 1.12 18.62
C ALA A 302 -30.53 0.80 17.12
N SER A 303 -29.77 1.55 16.35
CA SER A 303 -29.53 1.27 14.94
C SER A 303 -28.07 1.55 14.57
N VAL A 304 -27.58 0.79 13.60
CA VAL A 304 -26.21 0.92 13.08
C VAL A 304 -26.29 1.08 11.58
N GLY A 305 -25.54 2.05 11.03
CA GLY A 305 -25.30 2.23 9.62
C GLY A 305 -23.81 2.04 9.33
N TRP A 306 -23.45 1.18 8.38
CA TRP A 306 -22.07 1.02 7.94
C TRP A 306 -21.99 0.58 6.48
N GLY A 307 -21.10 1.21 5.71
CA GLY A 307 -20.94 0.95 4.27
C GLY A 307 -20.00 -0.20 3.92
N LEU A 308 -19.27 -0.80 4.88
CA LEU A 308 -18.08 -1.62 4.61
C LEU A 308 -16.91 -0.77 4.07
N LYS A 309 -16.84 -0.61 2.73
CA LYS A 309 -15.88 0.26 2.03
C LYS A 309 -16.47 0.67 0.68
N LYS A 310 -16.46 1.98 0.36
CA LYS A 310 -17.00 2.51 -0.90
C LYS A 310 -16.40 1.84 -2.12
N SER A 311 -15.07 1.72 -2.19
CA SER A 311 -14.41 1.11 -3.34
C SER A 311 -14.79 -0.36 -3.53
N PHE A 312 -15.05 -1.10 -2.43
CA PHE A 312 -15.54 -2.47 -2.52
C PHE A 312 -16.97 -2.53 -3.07
N ARG A 313 -17.89 -1.71 -2.55
CA ARG A 313 -19.27 -1.67 -3.08
C ARG A 313 -19.30 -1.29 -4.55
N SER A 314 -18.54 -0.26 -4.94
CA SER A 314 -18.41 0.18 -6.33
C SER A 314 -17.83 -0.91 -7.24
N TYR A 315 -16.85 -1.67 -6.75
CA TYR A 315 -16.31 -2.83 -7.46
C TYR A 315 -17.37 -3.92 -7.63
N LEU A 316 -18.07 -4.27 -6.55
CA LEU A 316 -19.05 -5.35 -6.52
C LEU A 316 -20.22 -5.08 -7.47
N THR A 317 -20.79 -3.88 -7.45
CA THR A 317 -21.88 -3.48 -8.38
C THR A 317 -21.35 -3.02 -9.74
N GLY A 318 -20.03 -2.92 -9.89
CA GLY A 318 -19.38 -2.53 -11.14
C GLY A 318 -19.41 -3.67 -12.16
N PRO A 319 -19.11 -3.36 -13.44
CA PRO A 319 -19.20 -4.33 -14.53
C PRO A 319 -18.15 -5.45 -14.46
N ILE A 320 -17.05 -5.26 -13.69
CA ILE A 320 -16.00 -6.26 -13.51
C ILE A 320 -16.50 -7.42 -12.67
N ALA A 321 -17.03 -7.13 -11.47
CA ALA A 321 -17.63 -8.16 -10.65
C ALA A 321 -19.02 -8.55 -11.17
N GLY A 322 -19.76 -7.63 -11.81
CA GLY A 322 -21.13 -7.87 -12.27
C GLY A 322 -22.03 -8.37 -11.14
N GLY A 323 -21.76 -7.89 -9.93
CA GLY A 323 -22.28 -8.44 -8.69
C GLY A 323 -23.45 -7.65 -8.12
N HIS A 324 -23.91 -8.12 -6.97
CA HIS A 324 -24.99 -7.54 -6.19
C HIS A 324 -24.87 -8.00 -4.73
N TRP A 325 -25.81 -7.55 -3.92
CA TRP A 325 -25.99 -8.05 -2.57
C TRP A 325 -27.44 -8.41 -2.30
N ASP A 326 -27.62 -9.50 -1.57
CA ASP A 326 -28.90 -9.92 -1.01
C ASP A 326 -28.87 -9.68 0.49
N LEU A 327 -29.95 -9.09 1.00
CA LEU A 327 -30.06 -8.69 2.39
C LEU A 327 -31.27 -9.39 3.00
N ASP A 328 -31.06 -10.01 4.16
CA ASP A 328 -32.14 -10.54 5.00
C ASP A 328 -32.10 -9.84 6.35
N GLY A 329 -33.20 -9.20 6.74
CA GLY A 329 -33.26 -8.41 7.99
C GLY A 329 -32.35 -7.16 8.04
N VAL A 330 -31.66 -6.82 6.95
CA VAL A 330 -30.77 -5.65 6.82
C VAL A 330 -31.30 -4.73 5.71
N GLY A 331 -31.34 -3.42 5.98
CA GLY A 331 -31.69 -2.41 4.97
C GLY A 331 -30.46 -1.90 4.22
N PHE A 332 -30.67 -1.15 3.15
CA PHE A 332 -29.63 -0.34 2.51
C PHE A 332 -30.17 1.06 2.23
N SER A 333 -29.33 2.08 2.39
CA SER A 333 -29.66 3.47 2.07
C SER A 333 -28.52 4.14 1.31
N GLY A 334 -28.85 5.21 0.58
CA GLY A 334 -27.86 5.97 -0.20
C GLY A 334 -27.52 5.31 -1.54
N SER A 335 -26.47 5.81 -2.18
CA SER A 335 -26.03 5.33 -3.48
C SER A 335 -25.15 4.09 -3.34
N GLN A 336 -25.37 3.06 -4.17
CA GLN A 336 -24.64 1.79 -4.08
C GLN A 336 -23.10 1.97 -4.10
N GLY A 337 -22.58 2.82 -4.98
CA GLY A 337 -21.14 3.16 -5.07
C GLY A 337 -20.77 4.58 -4.57
N GLY A 338 -21.70 5.27 -3.91
CA GLY A 338 -21.48 6.63 -3.40
C GLY A 338 -21.00 6.64 -1.95
N ASP A 339 -20.51 7.81 -1.50
CA ASP A 339 -20.06 8.02 -0.11
C ASP A 339 -21.20 7.92 0.92
N ASP A 340 -22.45 8.03 0.47
CA ASP A 340 -23.67 7.95 1.29
C ASP A 340 -24.23 6.52 1.43
N GLY A 341 -23.64 5.54 0.75
CA GLY A 341 -24.09 4.15 0.74
C GLY A 341 -23.80 3.41 2.06
N ALA A 342 -24.85 2.92 2.74
CA ALA A 342 -24.71 2.20 4.00
C ALA A 342 -25.72 1.05 4.16
N PHE A 343 -25.25 -0.08 4.69
CA PHE A 343 -26.11 -1.14 5.22
C PHE A 343 -26.69 -0.67 6.55
N GLN A 344 -28.00 -0.84 6.72
CA GLN A 344 -28.78 -0.31 7.83
C GLN A 344 -29.32 -1.44 8.69
N PHE A 345 -28.86 -1.49 9.93
CA PHE A 345 -29.25 -2.49 10.92
C PHE A 345 -30.13 -1.85 11.99
N THR A 346 -31.26 -2.47 12.29
CA THR A 346 -32.10 -2.09 13.43
C THR A 346 -31.97 -3.18 14.49
N ALA A 347 -31.37 -2.85 15.62
CA ALA A 347 -31.14 -3.80 16.71
C ALA A 347 -32.38 -3.94 17.60
N ASP A 348 -32.60 -5.13 18.15
CA ASP A 348 -33.62 -5.35 19.17
C ASP A 348 -33.17 -4.66 20.47
N PRO A 349 -33.88 -3.61 20.94
CA PRO A 349 -33.46 -2.86 22.13
C PRO A 349 -33.35 -3.74 23.37
N SER A 350 -34.11 -4.84 23.46
CA SER A 350 -34.05 -5.78 24.59
C SER A 350 -32.78 -6.63 24.63
N ALA A 351 -32.09 -6.77 23.50
CA ALA A 351 -30.84 -7.52 23.36
C ALA A 351 -29.59 -6.64 23.53
N VAL A 352 -29.75 -5.31 23.48
CA VAL A 352 -28.64 -4.36 23.61
C VAL A 352 -28.25 -4.21 25.08
N ARG A 353 -26.96 -4.36 25.36
CA ARG A 353 -26.39 -4.10 26.69
C ARG A 353 -25.60 -2.81 26.67
N VAL A 354 -25.83 -1.93 27.63
CA VAL A 354 -25.10 -0.67 27.78
C VAL A 354 -24.69 -0.51 29.24
N SER A 355 -23.42 -0.21 29.49
CA SER A 355 -22.88 0.04 30.83
C SER A 355 -21.75 1.06 30.76
N GLY A 356 -21.80 2.12 31.57
CA GLY A 356 -20.79 3.17 31.54
C GLY A 356 -20.73 3.86 30.18
N GLN A 357 -19.58 3.75 29.52
CA GLN A 357 -19.31 4.29 28.18
C GLN A 357 -19.32 3.18 27.10
N ASP A 358 -19.82 1.99 27.45
CA ASP A 358 -19.67 0.79 26.65
C ASP A 358 -21.04 0.25 26.23
N ALA A 359 -21.08 -0.41 25.07
CA ALA A 359 -22.27 -1.12 24.60
C ALA A 359 -21.93 -2.39 23.82
N ASP A 360 -22.80 -3.40 23.92
CA ASP A 360 -22.85 -4.55 23.03
C ASP A 360 -24.20 -4.53 22.31
N ILE A 361 -24.16 -4.42 20.98
CA ILE A 361 -25.32 -4.21 20.11
C ILE A 361 -25.42 -5.39 19.13
N PRO A 362 -26.23 -6.42 19.42
CA PRO A 362 -26.52 -7.48 18.46
C PRO A 362 -27.27 -6.94 17.25
N LEU A 363 -26.84 -7.32 16.04
CA LEU A 363 -27.42 -6.87 14.78
C LEU A 363 -28.10 -8.08 14.10
N PRO A 364 -29.44 -8.06 13.96
CA PRO A 364 -30.14 -9.14 13.28
C PRO A 364 -29.88 -9.11 11.76
N GLY A 365 -30.11 -10.25 11.12
CA GLY A 365 -30.05 -10.39 9.68
C GLY A 365 -28.73 -10.95 9.13
N SER A 366 -28.60 -10.90 7.81
CA SER A 366 -27.43 -11.34 7.06
C SER A 366 -27.20 -10.49 5.82
N ILE A 367 -25.93 -10.40 5.41
CA ILE A 367 -25.52 -9.78 4.16
C ILE A 367 -24.88 -10.86 3.30
N HIS A 368 -25.38 -11.04 2.07
CA HIS A 368 -24.78 -11.92 1.08
C HIS A 368 -24.32 -11.09 -0.11
N LEU A 369 -23.04 -11.17 -0.46
CA LEU A 369 -22.37 -10.38 -1.49
C LEU A 369 -21.89 -11.33 -2.58
N THR A 370 -22.38 -11.14 -3.81
CA THR A 370 -22.09 -12.03 -4.94
C THR A 370 -21.48 -11.26 -6.09
N GLY A 371 -20.41 -11.78 -6.69
CA GLY A 371 -19.74 -11.23 -7.87
C GLY A 371 -18.98 -12.30 -8.66
N HIS A 372 -18.46 -11.93 -9.83
CA HIS A 372 -17.71 -12.80 -10.76
C HIS A 372 -18.46 -14.10 -11.09
N LEU A 373 -19.75 -14.00 -11.42
CA LEU A 373 -20.62 -15.15 -11.71
C LEU A 373 -20.63 -16.20 -10.57
N GLY A 374 -20.50 -15.76 -9.32
CA GLY A 374 -20.50 -16.60 -8.12
C GLY A 374 -19.11 -17.06 -7.65
N ALA A 375 -18.04 -16.64 -8.33
CA ALA A 375 -16.67 -16.91 -7.86
C ALA A 375 -16.33 -16.07 -6.62
N LEU A 376 -16.86 -14.85 -6.52
CA LEU A 376 -16.89 -14.06 -5.29
C LEU A 376 -18.26 -14.27 -4.63
N ASP A 377 -18.26 -14.93 -3.48
CA ASP A 377 -19.45 -15.18 -2.67
C ASP A 377 -19.06 -15.02 -1.20
N ILE A 378 -19.57 -13.95 -0.59
CA ILE A 378 -19.25 -13.57 0.79
C ILE A 378 -20.55 -13.43 1.57
N THR A 379 -20.69 -14.17 2.66
CA THR A 379 -21.83 -14.08 3.56
C THR A 379 -21.37 -13.61 4.94
N TYR A 380 -22.03 -12.59 5.49
CA TYR A 380 -21.92 -12.18 6.88
C TYR A 380 -23.19 -12.53 7.65
N THR A 381 -23.03 -13.13 8.82
CA THR A 381 -24.12 -13.54 9.74
C THR A 381 -23.72 -13.26 11.18
N ASN A 382 -24.67 -13.39 12.11
CA ASN A 382 -24.41 -13.26 13.55
C ASN A 382 -23.64 -11.97 13.90
N MET A 383 -24.09 -10.86 13.32
CA MET A 383 -23.39 -9.59 13.36
C MET A 383 -23.61 -8.89 14.71
N SER A 384 -22.61 -8.15 15.18
CA SER A 384 -22.74 -7.28 16.35
C SER A 384 -21.79 -6.09 16.28
N VAL A 385 -22.11 -5.03 17.02
CA VAL A 385 -21.18 -3.94 17.27
C VAL A 385 -20.88 -3.87 18.76
N LYS A 386 -19.58 -3.84 19.10
CA LYS A 386 -19.13 -3.61 20.47
C LYS A 386 -18.45 -2.25 20.57
N VAL A 387 -18.86 -1.45 21.53
CA VAL A 387 -18.31 -0.13 21.83
C VAL A 387 -17.65 -0.18 23.20
N ARG A 388 -16.38 0.25 23.29
CA ARG A 388 -15.64 0.47 24.54
C ARG A 388 -15.06 1.87 24.56
N GLY A 389 -15.65 2.75 25.37
CA GLY A 389 -15.36 4.18 25.33
C GLY A 389 -15.54 4.77 23.92
N THR A 390 -14.43 5.17 23.29
CA THR A 390 -14.41 5.73 21.93
C THR A 390 -13.99 4.71 20.86
N THR A 391 -13.77 3.44 21.20
CA THR A 391 -13.42 2.40 20.22
C THR A 391 -14.64 1.54 19.92
N ALA A 392 -14.93 1.30 18.64
CA ALA A 392 -15.98 0.36 18.23
C ALA A 392 -15.42 -0.74 17.32
N GLN A 393 -15.98 -1.94 17.39
CA GLN A 393 -15.70 -3.05 16.46
C GLN A 393 -17.00 -3.53 15.84
N PHE A 394 -17.00 -3.73 14.52
CA PHE A 394 -18.02 -4.51 13.83
C PHE A 394 -17.55 -5.96 13.79
N ILE A 395 -18.32 -6.87 14.36
CA ILE A 395 -17.98 -8.28 14.55
C ILE A 395 -19.00 -9.13 13.80
N ALA A 396 -18.55 -10.17 13.11
CA ALA A 396 -19.44 -11.08 12.39
C ALA A 396 -18.89 -12.51 12.31
N ASP A 397 -19.79 -13.45 12.05
CA ASP A 397 -19.42 -14.70 11.39
C ASP A 397 -19.36 -14.41 9.88
N TYR A 398 -18.33 -14.90 9.19
CA TYR A 398 -18.23 -14.77 7.74
C TYR A 398 -17.94 -16.10 7.06
N ARG A 399 -18.38 -16.22 5.82
CA ARG A 399 -17.93 -17.22 4.85
C ARG A 399 -17.61 -16.51 3.54
N SER A 400 -16.43 -16.71 2.99
CA SER A 400 -15.95 -16.07 1.77
C SER A 400 -15.30 -17.10 0.87
N THR A 401 -15.71 -17.20 -0.40
CA THR A 401 -15.12 -18.17 -1.33
C THR A 401 -13.63 -17.89 -1.58
N THR A 402 -12.85 -18.95 -1.73
CA THR A 402 -11.49 -18.88 -2.26
C THR A 402 -11.49 -19.32 -3.71
N VAL A 403 -10.61 -18.72 -4.51
CA VAL A 403 -10.48 -18.98 -5.94
C VAL A 403 -9.05 -19.37 -6.28
N SER A 404 -8.88 -20.17 -7.33
CA SER A 404 -7.57 -20.63 -7.81
C SER A 404 -6.69 -19.49 -8.32
N SER A 405 -7.29 -18.40 -8.80
CA SER A 405 -6.62 -17.19 -9.28
C SER A 405 -7.63 -16.04 -9.36
N PHE A 406 -7.15 -14.82 -9.63
CA PHE A 406 -8.00 -13.63 -9.86
C PHE A 406 -8.16 -13.30 -11.36
N THR A 407 -8.08 -14.30 -12.23
CA THR A 407 -8.18 -14.15 -13.70
C THR A 407 -9.44 -14.82 -14.26
N ALA A 408 -9.78 -14.49 -15.50
CA ALA A 408 -10.91 -15.11 -16.19
C ALA A 408 -10.70 -16.64 -16.30
N GLY A 409 -11.73 -17.41 -15.93
CA GLY A 409 -11.66 -18.87 -15.86
C GLY A 409 -11.23 -19.43 -14.51
N ALA A 410 -11.04 -18.58 -13.49
CA ALA A 410 -10.82 -19.02 -12.13
C ALA A 410 -11.96 -19.91 -11.62
N THR A 411 -11.60 -20.91 -10.81
CA THR A 411 -12.52 -21.85 -10.19
C THR A 411 -12.55 -21.62 -8.69
N VAL A 412 -13.74 -21.74 -8.08
CA VAL A 412 -13.87 -21.75 -6.62
C VAL A 412 -13.14 -22.98 -6.07
N THR A 413 -12.12 -22.74 -5.24
CA THR A 413 -11.27 -23.76 -4.62
C THR A 413 -11.72 -24.13 -3.20
N GLY A 414 -12.58 -23.31 -2.59
CA GLY A 414 -13.04 -23.53 -1.22
C GLY A 414 -13.71 -22.29 -0.65
N ALA A 415 -13.68 -22.16 0.68
CA ALA A 415 -14.11 -20.95 1.38
C ALA A 415 -13.27 -20.74 2.64
N LYS A 416 -13.00 -19.48 2.96
CA LYS A 416 -12.55 -19.02 4.28
C LYS A 416 -13.75 -18.71 5.15
N THR A 417 -13.61 -19.00 6.43
CA THR A 417 -14.64 -18.72 7.42
C THR A 417 -14.02 -18.11 8.66
N GLY A 418 -14.69 -17.13 9.25
CA GLY A 418 -14.42 -16.63 10.59
C GLY A 418 -15.68 -16.69 11.42
N SER A 419 -15.55 -16.88 12.74
CA SER A 419 -16.69 -16.82 13.66
C SER A 419 -16.42 -15.82 14.76
N GLN A 420 -17.35 -14.87 14.91
CA GLN A 420 -17.30 -13.77 15.86
C GLN A 420 -15.96 -13.04 15.85
N VAL A 421 -15.49 -12.72 14.64
CA VAL A 421 -14.22 -12.01 14.42
C VAL A 421 -14.48 -10.54 14.11
N PRO A 422 -13.59 -9.62 14.54
CA PRO A 422 -13.72 -8.22 14.21
C PRO A 422 -13.43 -8.03 12.71
N ILE A 423 -14.39 -7.52 11.94
CA ILE A 423 -14.25 -7.22 10.50
C ILE A 423 -13.68 -5.81 10.30
N ALA A 424 -14.06 -4.88 11.17
CA ALA A 424 -13.58 -3.50 11.14
C ALA A 424 -13.53 -2.92 12.56
N GLN A 425 -12.62 -1.97 12.76
CA GLN A 425 -12.49 -1.20 13.99
C GLN A 425 -12.56 0.30 13.70
N PHE A 426 -13.22 1.05 14.59
CA PHE A 426 -13.53 2.46 14.43
C PHE A 426 -13.13 3.28 15.66
N THR A 427 -12.78 4.54 15.41
CA THR A 427 -12.54 5.56 16.44
C THR A 427 -13.71 6.53 16.45
N LEU A 428 -14.61 6.40 17.42
CA LEU A 428 -15.79 7.24 17.58
C LEU A 428 -15.41 8.64 18.08
N GLY A 429 -16.08 9.67 17.57
CA GLY A 429 -15.82 11.07 17.96
C GLY A 429 -16.19 11.39 19.41
N GLN A 430 -17.02 10.56 20.05
CA GLN A 430 -17.43 10.72 21.44
C GLN A 430 -17.79 9.36 22.04
N PRO A 431 -17.66 9.18 23.37
CA PRO A 431 -18.14 7.98 24.04
C PRO A 431 -19.66 8.06 24.29
N ILE A 432 -20.26 6.97 24.77
CA ILE A 432 -21.69 6.92 25.06
C ILE A 432 -22.04 7.83 26.24
N SER A 433 -22.83 8.87 26.00
CA SER A 433 -23.53 9.62 27.04
C SER A 433 -24.96 9.09 27.21
N GLY A 434 -25.51 9.10 28.42
CA GLY A 434 -26.91 8.72 28.65
C GLY A 434 -27.88 9.57 27.81
N GLY A 435 -29.02 8.98 27.39
CA GLY A 435 -29.99 9.61 26.51
C GLY A 435 -29.84 9.20 25.04
N ALA A 436 -30.31 10.06 24.12
CA ALA A 436 -30.16 9.85 22.68
C ALA A 436 -28.79 10.35 22.21
N VAL A 437 -27.99 9.44 21.64
CA VAL A 437 -26.64 9.72 21.15
C VAL A 437 -26.44 9.14 19.75
N ASN A 438 -25.77 9.90 18.89
CA ASN A 438 -25.27 9.45 17.59
C ASN A 438 -23.74 9.41 17.65
N LEU A 439 -23.17 8.22 17.48
CA LEU A 439 -21.74 7.99 17.48
C LEU A 439 -21.30 7.74 16.05
N SER A 440 -20.32 8.49 15.58
CA SER A 440 -19.72 8.24 14.27
C SER A 440 -18.22 8.46 14.34
N GLY A 441 -17.51 7.81 13.43
CA GLY A 441 -16.06 7.86 13.39
C GLY A 441 -15.47 7.09 12.22
N PRO A 442 -14.25 7.46 11.78
CA PRO A 442 -13.51 6.70 10.79
C PRO A 442 -13.10 5.34 11.35
N GLY A 443 -12.78 4.42 10.45
CA GLY A 443 -12.27 3.10 10.83
C GLY A 443 -11.39 2.47 9.77
N TYR A 444 -10.95 1.27 10.07
CA TYR A 444 -10.17 0.44 9.18
C TYR A 444 -10.70 -1.01 9.16
N ILE A 445 -10.48 -1.69 8.05
CA ILE A 445 -10.66 -3.12 7.87
C ILE A 445 -9.54 -3.84 8.62
N THR A 446 -9.91 -4.81 9.44
CA THR A 446 -8.97 -5.63 10.22
C THR A 446 -8.35 -6.73 9.36
N GLU A 447 -7.39 -7.49 9.87
CA GLU A 447 -6.85 -8.65 9.14
C GLU A 447 -7.93 -9.71 8.84
N ASP A 448 -8.82 -10.00 9.80
CA ASP A 448 -9.95 -10.91 9.59
C ASP A 448 -10.95 -10.35 8.55
N GLY A 449 -11.19 -9.04 8.57
CA GLY A 449 -12.02 -8.37 7.57
C GLY A 449 -11.36 -8.32 6.19
N ASN A 450 -10.04 -8.25 6.12
CA ASN A 450 -9.30 -8.36 4.87
C ASN A 450 -9.47 -9.77 4.29
N GLN A 451 -9.32 -10.79 5.12
CA GLN A 451 -9.51 -12.19 4.72
C GLN A 451 -10.93 -12.47 4.22
N SER A 452 -11.96 -11.92 4.89
CA SER A 452 -13.34 -12.06 4.44
C SER A 452 -13.60 -11.40 3.10
N LEU A 453 -12.87 -10.33 2.76
CA LEU A 453 -12.97 -9.62 1.49
C LEU A 453 -11.98 -10.08 0.41
N GLY A 454 -11.36 -11.24 0.60
CA GLY A 454 -10.49 -11.87 -0.40
C GLY A 454 -9.01 -11.50 -0.30
N GLY A 455 -8.58 -10.73 0.72
CA GLY A 455 -7.18 -10.54 1.10
C GLY A 455 -6.44 -9.40 0.39
N GLN A 456 -7.13 -8.39 -0.13
CA GLN A 456 -6.53 -7.34 -0.98
C GLN A 456 -6.34 -5.98 -0.28
N TYR A 457 -6.70 -5.89 0.99
CA TYR A 457 -6.60 -4.68 1.80
C TYR A 457 -5.40 -4.80 2.74
N GLY A 458 -4.42 -3.91 2.56
CA GLY A 458 -3.26 -3.78 3.44
C GLY A 458 -3.07 -2.33 3.88
N GLU A 459 -1.90 -2.04 4.42
CA GLU A 459 -1.54 -0.69 4.85
C GLU A 459 -1.72 0.34 3.71
N GLY A 460 -2.40 1.45 4.01
CA GLY A 460 -2.72 2.51 3.03
C GLY A 460 -3.87 2.22 2.05
N ASN A 461 -4.60 1.12 2.23
CA ASN A 461 -5.85 0.84 1.49
C ASN A 461 -6.91 0.13 2.36
N ASN A 462 -6.68 0.03 3.66
CA ASN A 462 -7.56 -0.66 4.59
C ASN A 462 -8.60 0.28 5.24
N GLU A 463 -8.78 1.51 4.75
CA GLU A 463 -9.75 2.45 5.31
C GLU A 463 -11.17 1.90 5.12
N ALA A 464 -11.94 1.83 6.21
CA ALA A 464 -13.35 1.47 6.19
C ALA A 464 -14.22 2.71 6.05
N ASP A 465 -15.41 2.55 5.48
CA ASP A 465 -16.41 3.62 5.52
C ASP A 465 -16.75 3.96 6.98
N PRO A 466 -17.00 5.23 7.32
CA PRO A 466 -17.35 5.62 8.68
C PRO A 466 -18.57 4.84 9.19
N ILE A 467 -18.54 4.44 10.46
CA ILE A 467 -19.70 3.85 11.13
C ILE A 467 -20.61 4.95 11.67
N ASN A 468 -21.92 4.69 11.72
CA ASN A 468 -22.89 5.52 12.41
C ASN A 468 -23.73 4.66 13.35
N ILE A 469 -23.75 4.98 14.64
CA ILE A 469 -24.48 4.25 15.68
C ILE A 469 -25.44 5.23 16.34
N ALA A 470 -26.74 5.01 16.19
CA ALA A 470 -27.77 5.75 16.91
C ALA A 470 -28.27 4.92 18.09
N LEU A 471 -28.13 5.43 19.31
CA LEU A 471 -28.53 4.74 20.53
C LEU A 471 -29.39 5.68 21.38
N ASN A 472 -30.52 5.19 21.88
CA ASN A 472 -31.37 5.95 22.79
C ASN A 472 -31.56 5.14 24.08
N THR A 473 -31.01 5.64 25.18
CA THR A 473 -31.13 5.03 26.51
C THR A 473 -31.95 5.91 27.46
N SER A 474 -32.59 5.28 28.44
CA SER A 474 -33.23 5.96 29.56
C SER A 474 -32.55 5.59 30.88
N GLY A 475 -32.43 6.58 31.76
CA GLY A 475 -31.75 6.46 33.05
C GLY A 475 -30.24 6.69 32.99
N ASP A 476 -29.61 6.76 34.16
CA ASP A 476 -28.15 6.89 34.25
C ASP A 476 -27.47 5.56 33.90
N CYS A 477 -26.54 5.62 32.94
CA CYS A 477 -25.71 4.50 32.52
C CYS A 477 -24.51 4.28 33.45
N GLY A 478 -24.71 4.41 34.76
CA GLY A 478 -23.66 4.17 35.75
C GLY A 478 -23.33 2.67 35.86
N GLY A 479 -22.06 2.31 35.70
CA GLY A 479 -21.61 0.92 35.80
C GLY A 479 -20.11 0.75 35.59
N ALA A 480 -19.57 -0.40 36.01
CA ALA A 480 -18.24 -0.84 35.59
C ALA A 480 -18.33 -1.31 34.12
N GLY A 481 -17.36 -0.93 33.28
CA GLY A 481 -17.38 -1.20 31.84
C GLY A 481 -17.60 -2.66 31.46
N LEU A 482 -17.98 -2.89 30.21
CA LEU A 482 -18.23 -4.23 29.66
C LEU A 482 -16.92 -4.95 29.33
N GLY A 483 -16.97 -6.28 29.15
CA GLY A 483 -15.78 -7.09 28.84
C GLY A 483 -15.03 -6.58 27.60
N GLY A 484 -13.70 -6.68 27.58
CA GLY A 484 -12.85 -6.03 26.57
C GLY A 484 -13.14 -6.39 25.10
N LEU A 485 -12.61 -5.58 24.19
CA LEU A 485 -12.62 -5.85 22.75
C LEU A 485 -11.65 -6.99 22.40
N GLN A 486 -11.90 -7.65 21.28
CA GLN A 486 -10.93 -8.58 20.71
C GLN A 486 -9.72 -7.79 20.18
N SER A 487 -8.52 -8.38 20.25
CA SER A 487 -7.36 -7.78 19.60
C SER A 487 -7.62 -7.78 18.09
N ALA A 488 -7.59 -6.60 17.49
CA ALA A 488 -7.87 -6.41 16.07
C ALA A 488 -6.88 -5.39 15.52
N GLY A 489 -5.85 -5.87 14.81
CA GLY A 489 -4.93 -5.02 14.07
C GLY A 489 -5.56 -4.56 12.76
N ALA A 490 -5.16 -3.39 12.27
CA ALA A 490 -5.48 -2.98 10.90
C ALA A 490 -4.87 -3.97 9.92
N ALA A 491 -5.54 -4.22 8.79
CA ALA A 491 -5.02 -5.13 7.79
C ALA A 491 -3.65 -4.63 7.30
N THR A 492 -2.62 -5.44 7.43
CA THR A 492 -1.23 -5.05 7.09
C THR A 492 -0.71 -5.75 5.84
N SER A 493 -1.46 -6.73 5.30
CA SER A 493 -1.08 -7.50 4.13
C SER A 493 -2.11 -7.38 2.99
N GLY A 494 -1.71 -6.76 1.88
CA GLY A 494 -2.45 -6.79 0.61
C GLY A 494 -1.87 -7.89 -0.28
N GLY A 495 -2.48 -9.06 -0.30
CA GLY A 495 -2.03 -10.22 -1.08
C GLY A 495 -2.76 -11.51 -0.70
N ALA A 496 -3.05 -12.33 -1.70
CA ALA A 496 -3.90 -13.53 -1.66
C ALA A 496 -3.83 -14.38 -0.37
N ALA A 497 -5.03 -14.72 0.12
CA ALA A 497 -5.31 -15.49 1.33
C ALA A 497 -4.38 -16.70 1.56
N ALA A 498 -3.70 -16.69 2.70
CA ALA A 498 -3.02 -17.86 3.25
C ALA A 498 -4.02 -18.99 3.56
N SER A 499 -3.71 -20.21 3.15
CA SER A 499 -4.38 -21.44 3.60
C SER A 499 -3.94 -21.79 5.03
N GLY A 500 -4.44 -21.06 6.04
CA GLY A 500 -4.36 -21.47 7.44
C GLY A 500 -5.50 -22.40 7.85
N ASP A 501 -5.13 -23.59 8.32
CA ASP A 501 -5.94 -24.62 8.97
C ASP A 501 -6.44 -24.11 10.34
N VAL A 502 -7.73 -24.27 10.63
CA VAL A 502 -8.27 -24.10 11.99
C VAL A 502 -8.89 -25.42 12.45
N SER A 503 -8.32 -25.89 13.55
CA SER A 503 -8.76 -26.97 14.43
C SER A 503 -10.29 -27.03 14.59
N THR A 504 -10.92 -28.03 13.97
CA THR A 504 -12.26 -28.47 14.35
C THR A 504 -12.14 -29.50 15.46
N GLY A 505 -12.32 -29.07 16.71
CA GLY A 505 -12.73 -29.98 17.76
C GLY A 505 -14.12 -30.53 17.45
N THR A 506 -14.25 -31.85 17.28
CA THR A 506 -15.54 -32.55 17.41
C THR A 506 -15.35 -33.83 18.22
N PRO A 507 -16.35 -34.23 19.02
CA PRO A 507 -16.20 -35.16 20.14
C PRO A 507 -16.10 -36.62 19.69
N ASP A 508 -15.42 -37.37 20.56
CA ASP A 508 -15.33 -38.83 20.63
C ASP A 508 -16.68 -39.54 20.38
N LEU A 509 -16.71 -40.39 19.36
CA LEU A 509 -17.51 -41.62 19.32
C LEU A 509 -16.70 -42.70 18.59
N GLY A 510 -16.00 -43.53 19.37
CA GLY A 510 -15.23 -44.65 18.85
C GLY A 510 -16.06 -45.75 18.18
N MET A 511 -15.48 -46.42 17.18
CA MET A 511 -15.67 -47.86 16.95
C MET A 511 -14.49 -48.42 16.15
N SER A 512 -14.20 -49.70 16.40
CA SER A 512 -12.87 -50.31 16.35
C SER A 512 -12.58 -51.16 15.09
N ARG A 513 -11.26 -51.34 14.82
CA ARG A 513 -10.56 -52.49 14.16
C ARG A 513 -10.86 -52.73 12.67
N ALA A 514 -9.96 -53.17 11.76
CA ALA A 514 -8.52 -53.49 11.60
C ALA A 514 -8.40 -54.16 10.17
N PRO A 515 -7.30 -54.78 9.67
CA PRO A 515 -5.85 -54.47 9.62
C PRO A 515 -5.17 -54.69 8.22
N ARG A 516 -3.81 -54.50 8.18
CA ARG A 516 -2.76 -55.22 7.38
C ARG A 516 -2.47 -54.72 5.94
N VAL A 517 -1.24 -54.63 5.39
CA VAL A 517 0.12 -55.20 5.64
C VAL A 517 1.19 -54.20 5.14
N VAL A 518 2.10 -53.67 5.97
CA VAL A 518 3.54 -54.02 6.20
C VAL A 518 4.46 -54.11 4.97
N GLY A 519 5.46 -53.21 4.96
CA GLY A 519 6.73 -53.31 4.24
C GLY A 519 7.80 -52.40 4.89
N THR A 520 8.27 -52.75 6.08
CA THR A 520 9.50 -52.28 6.77
C THR A 520 10.75 -52.75 6.01
N ALA A 521 11.95 -52.14 6.00
CA ALA A 521 12.73 -51.25 6.88
C ALA A 521 13.85 -50.59 6.02
N GLY A 522 14.55 -49.51 6.39
CA GLY A 522 15.09 -49.25 7.72
C GLY A 522 15.39 -47.78 8.02
N ALA A 523 15.25 -47.52 9.31
CA ALA A 523 15.35 -46.24 9.98
C ALA A 523 16.80 -45.89 10.34
N ALA A 524 17.11 -44.59 10.27
CA ALA A 524 17.96 -43.94 11.26
C ALA A 524 17.09 -42.88 11.94
N THR A 525 16.81 -43.11 13.21
CA THR A 525 16.01 -42.28 14.11
C THR A 525 16.87 -41.17 14.70
N SER A 526 16.46 -39.91 14.49
CA SER A 526 16.76 -38.79 15.38
C SER A 526 15.43 -38.09 15.66
N GLY A 527 14.86 -38.36 16.83
CA GLY A 527 13.54 -37.85 17.21
C GLY A 527 13.55 -36.33 17.41
N ALA A 528 12.78 -35.62 16.60
CA ALA A 528 12.30 -34.28 16.95
C ALA A 528 11.21 -34.45 18.00
N GLY A 529 11.61 -34.48 19.28
CA GLY A 529 10.71 -34.42 20.41
C GLY A 529 9.96 -33.09 20.39
N SER A 530 8.63 -33.17 20.37
CA SER A 530 7.75 -32.09 20.77
C SER A 530 8.05 -31.76 22.24
N ALA A 531 8.86 -30.73 22.50
CA ALA A 531 9.15 -30.27 23.85
C ALA A 531 7.97 -29.44 24.37
N ASP A 532 7.33 -30.02 25.36
CA ASP A 532 6.23 -29.49 26.16
C ASP A 532 6.63 -28.20 26.91
N THR A 533 5.88 -27.13 26.67
CA THR A 533 6.02 -25.78 27.25
C THR A 533 5.55 -25.73 28.71
N THR A 534 6.31 -26.32 29.64
CA THR A 534 6.14 -26.02 31.07
C THR A 534 7.43 -25.50 31.68
N CYS A 535 7.52 -24.18 31.85
CA CYS A 535 8.61 -23.56 32.62
C CYS A 535 8.51 -24.03 34.07
N LYS A 536 9.52 -24.74 34.56
CA LYS A 536 9.61 -25.18 35.96
C LYS A 536 10.82 -24.57 36.64
N ALA A 537 10.58 -23.60 37.53
CA ALA A 537 11.65 -22.91 38.26
C ALA A 537 12.51 -23.87 39.11
N SER A 538 11.93 -24.98 39.60
CA SER A 538 12.64 -26.05 40.32
C SER A 538 13.72 -26.73 39.48
N ASP A 539 13.59 -26.68 38.16
CA ASP A 539 14.47 -27.37 37.23
C ASP A 539 15.57 -26.42 36.73
N GLY A 540 15.61 -25.17 37.21
CA GLY A 540 16.54 -24.14 36.73
C GLY A 540 16.06 -23.41 35.48
N ASP A 541 14.77 -23.54 35.14
CA ASP A 541 14.18 -22.85 34.01
C ASP A 541 13.84 -21.40 34.37
N ARG A 542 14.02 -20.52 33.38
CA ARG A 542 13.69 -19.10 33.45
C ARG A 542 12.81 -18.74 32.26
N LYS A 543 11.72 -18.02 32.51
CA LYS A 543 10.82 -17.56 31.47
C LYS A 543 11.44 -16.39 30.70
N VAL A 544 11.25 -16.38 29.40
CA VAL A 544 11.56 -15.24 28.53
C VAL A 544 10.40 -14.24 28.64
N VAL A 545 10.71 -12.98 28.92
CA VAL A 545 9.68 -11.92 29.01
C VAL A 545 9.80 -10.88 27.90
N GLU A 546 10.99 -10.77 27.30
CA GLU A 546 11.29 -9.95 26.12
C GLU A 546 12.48 -10.62 25.42
N ASP A 547 12.42 -10.80 24.11
CA ASP A 547 13.55 -11.29 23.33
C ASP A 547 13.68 -10.59 21.98
N ARG A 548 14.89 -10.65 21.43
CA ARG A 548 15.25 -10.11 20.11
C ARG A 548 16.22 -11.01 19.40
N MET A 549 15.99 -11.22 18.12
CA MET A 549 16.90 -11.93 17.22
C MET A 549 17.30 -11.04 16.05
N GLY A 550 18.60 -10.87 15.83
CA GLY A 550 19.16 -10.27 14.63
C GLY A 550 19.72 -11.34 13.70
N TRP A 551 19.24 -11.38 12.46
CA TRP A 551 19.72 -12.32 11.45
C TRP A 551 19.59 -11.73 10.03
N GLY A 552 20.65 -11.78 9.24
CA GLY A 552 20.63 -11.30 7.85
C GLY A 552 20.01 -12.28 6.83
N ILE A 553 19.72 -13.52 7.20
CA ILE A 553 19.52 -14.65 6.27
C ILE A 553 20.84 -15.07 5.62
N LYS A 554 21.26 -14.34 4.57
CA LYS A 554 22.52 -14.55 3.84
C LYS A 554 22.86 -13.29 3.05
N GLU A 555 24.05 -12.71 3.23
CA GLU A 555 24.44 -11.47 2.53
C GLU A 555 24.26 -11.59 1.01
N SER A 556 24.79 -12.64 0.39
CA SER A 556 24.67 -12.83 -1.07
C SER A 556 23.24 -12.95 -1.56
N PHE A 557 22.32 -13.45 -0.72
CA PHE A 557 20.89 -13.50 -1.06
C PHE A 557 20.29 -12.09 -1.02
N ARG A 558 20.59 -11.30 0.02
CA ARG A 558 20.18 -9.89 0.07
C ARG A 558 20.74 -9.08 -1.09
N SER A 559 22.05 -9.21 -1.38
CA SER A 559 22.66 -8.51 -2.51
C SER A 559 22.04 -8.92 -3.85
N TYR A 560 21.65 -10.19 -4.01
CA TYR A 560 20.94 -10.68 -5.18
C TYR A 560 19.54 -10.07 -5.30
N ILE A 561 18.76 -10.06 -4.20
CA ILE A 561 17.41 -9.49 -4.16
C ILE A 561 17.45 -8.02 -4.59
N LYS A 562 18.27 -7.17 -3.96
CA LYS A 562 18.42 -5.76 -4.35
C LYS A 562 19.21 -5.54 -5.64
N GLY A 563 19.84 -6.58 -6.18
CA GLY A 563 20.70 -6.52 -7.35
C GLY A 563 19.93 -6.35 -8.65
N SER A 564 20.67 -6.07 -9.72
CA SER A 564 20.11 -5.84 -11.07
C SER A 564 19.45 -7.06 -11.73
N ILE A 565 19.64 -8.25 -11.16
CA ILE A 565 19.09 -9.52 -11.66
C ILE A 565 17.70 -9.75 -11.07
N ALA A 566 17.59 -9.88 -9.75
CA ALA A 566 16.29 -10.09 -9.11
C ALA A 566 15.46 -8.80 -9.09
N LYS A 567 16.08 -7.62 -9.03
CA LYS A 567 15.42 -6.30 -8.95
C LYS A 567 14.24 -6.28 -7.97
N GLY A 568 14.50 -6.93 -6.86
CA GLY A 568 13.55 -7.24 -5.83
C GLY A 568 13.69 -6.33 -4.63
N ASP A 569 12.86 -6.58 -3.64
CA ASP A 569 12.92 -5.93 -2.35
C ASP A 569 12.61 -6.92 -1.24
N TRP A 570 12.84 -6.52 0.01
CA TRP A 570 12.29 -7.16 1.17
C TRP A 570 11.42 -6.21 1.97
N THR A 571 10.37 -6.75 2.56
CA THR A 571 9.45 -6.00 3.41
C THR A 571 9.36 -6.71 4.76
N PRO A 572 9.99 -6.16 5.82
CA PRO A 572 9.75 -6.60 7.18
C PRO A 572 8.31 -6.27 7.60
N THR A 573 7.60 -7.21 8.22
CA THR A 573 6.24 -7.03 8.75
C THR A 573 6.08 -7.73 10.10
N GLY A 574 4.92 -7.59 10.76
CA GLY A 574 4.65 -8.23 12.05
C GLY A 574 5.59 -7.77 13.17
N GLY A 575 6.11 -6.54 13.06
CA GLY A 575 7.04 -5.97 14.02
C GLY A 575 8.50 -6.37 13.81
N ALA A 576 8.86 -7.11 12.76
CA ALA A 576 10.25 -7.20 12.31
C ALA A 576 10.70 -5.85 11.69
N VAL A 577 11.99 -5.53 11.77
CA VAL A 577 12.57 -4.35 11.11
C VAL A 577 13.90 -4.73 10.47
N TYR A 578 14.33 -4.01 9.45
CA TYR A 578 15.67 -4.18 8.88
C TYR A 578 16.60 -3.09 9.41
N SER A 579 17.71 -3.46 10.04
CA SER A 579 18.69 -2.50 10.54
C SER A 579 20.09 -3.08 10.49
N SER A 580 21.04 -2.29 9.98
CA SER A 580 22.47 -2.66 9.97
C SER A 580 22.76 -4.06 9.39
N GLY A 581 22.14 -4.40 8.26
CA GLY A 581 22.35 -5.69 7.57
C GLY A 581 21.58 -6.87 8.16
N ASN A 582 20.73 -6.66 9.17
CA ASN A 582 20.01 -7.72 9.87
C ASN A 582 18.52 -7.44 9.91
N PHE A 583 17.73 -8.51 9.79
CA PHE A 583 16.33 -8.49 10.19
C PHE A 583 16.25 -8.73 11.69
N VAL A 584 15.59 -7.80 12.40
CA VAL A 584 15.45 -7.81 13.84
C VAL A 584 14.04 -8.22 14.22
N PHE A 585 13.89 -9.48 14.64
CA PHE A 585 12.66 -10.08 15.14
C PHE A 585 12.56 -9.88 16.66
N SER A 586 11.34 -9.85 17.19
CA SER A 586 11.11 -9.59 18.62
C SER A 586 9.97 -10.45 19.14
N GLY A 587 10.04 -10.80 20.42
CA GLY A 587 9.05 -11.65 21.07
C GLY A 587 9.12 -11.52 22.59
N SER A 588 8.35 -12.38 23.25
CA SER A 588 8.17 -12.38 24.70
C SER A 588 7.75 -13.75 25.22
N ASP A 589 8.00 -14.81 24.45
CA ASP A 589 7.62 -16.18 24.80
C ASP A 589 8.82 -17.13 24.66
N GLY A 590 8.79 -18.20 25.45
CA GLY A 590 9.87 -19.16 25.56
C GLY A 590 10.39 -19.33 26.98
N SER A 591 11.33 -20.27 27.12
CA SER A 591 11.95 -20.58 28.41
C SER A 591 13.34 -21.17 28.19
N VAL A 592 14.29 -20.79 29.04
CA VAL A 592 15.67 -21.26 28.99
C VAL A 592 16.09 -21.87 30.32
N LYS A 593 16.87 -22.95 30.25
CA LYS A 593 17.47 -23.59 31.41
C LYS A 593 18.84 -22.98 31.68
N VAL A 594 18.96 -22.26 32.79
CA VAL A 594 20.17 -21.52 33.17
C VAL A 594 20.88 -22.23 34.31
N SER A 595 22.14 -22.60 34.09
CA SER A 595 23.01 -23.17 35.11
C SER A 595 24.38 -22.48 35.07
N GLY A 596 24.86 -22.03 36.24
CA GLY A 596 26.17 -21.37 36.35
C GLY A 596 26.35 -20.11 35.49
N GLY A 597 25.26 -19.41 35.15
CA GLY A 597 25.29 -18.23 34.27
C GLY A 597 25.33 -18.55 32.77
N THR A 598 25.16 -19.82 32.39
CA THR A 598 25.12 -20.28 30.99
C THR A 598 23.79 -20.96 30.68
N VAL A 599 23.38 -20.95 29.41
CA VAL A 599 22.18 -21.65 28.94
C VAL A 599 22.56 -23.04 28.46
N SER A 600 21.84 -24.05 28.95
CA SER A 600 22.06 -25.46 28.57
C SER A 600 21.01 -25.99 27.59
N SER A 601 19.79 -25.47 27.65
CA SER A 601 18.72 -25.78 26.69
C SER A 601 17.64 -24.71 26.76
N GLY A 602 16.76 -24.64 25.76
CA GLY A 602 15.59 -23.76 25.83
C GLY A 602 15.03 -23.35 24.48
N THR A 603 14.01 -22.50 24.53
CA THR A 603 13.37 -21.91 23.35
C THR A 603 13.27 -20.41 23.50
N LEU A 604 13.55 -19.69 22.42
CA LEU A 604 13.27 -18.27 22.23
C LEU A 604 12.34 -18.15 21.03
N LYS A 605 11.18 -17.50 21.19
CA LYS A 605 10.16 -17.40 20.14
C LYS A 605 9.94 -15.96 19.77
N PHE A 606 10.16 -15.66 18.50
CA PHE A 606 10.04 -14.32 17.97
C PHE A 606 8.82 -14.27 17.05
N GLY A 607 8.10 -13.14 17.09
CA GLY A 607 7.14 -12.79 16.06
C GLY A 607 7.80 -12.04 14.91
N GLY A 608 6.98 -11.68 13.92
CA GLY A 608 7.42 -10.91 12.77
C GLY A 608 7.75 -11.76 11.56
N SER A 609 7.84 -11.09 10.42
CA SER A 609 7.98 -11.71 9.11
C SER A 609 8.86 -10.86 8.21
N VAL A 610 9.50 -11.49 7.24
CA VAL A 610 10.19 -10.80 6.15
C VAL A 610 9.74 -11.44 4.85
N LEU A 611 9.15 -10.63 3.98
CA LEU A 611 8.80 -11.00 2.62
C LEU A 611 9.91 -10.54 1.69
N PHE A 612 10.59 -11.47 1.02
CA PHE A 612 11.49 -11.21 -0.09
C PHE A 612 10.71 -11.34 -1.40
N THR A 613 10.89 -10.39 -2.30
CA THR A 613 10.35 -10.41 -3.66
C THR A 613 11.47 -10.20 -4.66
N GLY A 614 11.30 -10.68 -5.89
CA GLY A 614 12.23 -10.50 -7.00
C GLY A 614 11.67 -11.08 -8.28
N HIS A 615 12.34 -10.83 -9.41
CA HIS A 615 11.93 -11.30 -10.74
C HIS A 615 10.49 -10.92 -11.09
N GLY A 616 10.07 -9.70 -10.74
CA GLY A 616 8.70 -9.25 -10.97
C GLY A 616 7.64 -10.03 -10.19
N GLY A 617 8.01 -10.61 -9.04
CA GLY A 617 7.12 -11.37 -8.16
C GLY A 617 7.18 -12.89 -8.37
N VAL A 618 7.93 -13.38 -9.36
CA VAL A 618 8.21 -14.81 -9.53
C VAL A 618 8.96 -15.33 -8.33
N LEU A 619 10.02 -14.64 -7.90
CA LEU A 619 10.62 -14.88 -6.60
C LEU A 619 9.75 -14.20 -5.55
N ARG A 620 9.18 -15.02 -4.67
CA ARG A 620 8.46 -14.57 -3.49
C ARG A 620 8.75 -15.55 -2.38
N THR A 621 9.42 -15.09 -1.32
CA THR A 621 9.78 -15.93 -0.18
C THR A 621 9.43 -15.20 1.11
N THR A 622 8.60 -15.79 1.94
CA THR A 622 8.25 -15.27 3.26
C THR A 622 8.88 -16.15 4.33
N ILE A 623 9.60 -15.54 5.26
CA ILE A 623 10.10 -16.20 6.47
C ILE A 623 9.44 -15.51 7.66
N SER A 624 8.67 -16.25 8.47
CA SER A 624 7.97 -15.69 9.64
C SER A 624 8.10 -16.54 10.90
N ASP A 625 7.83 -15.89 12.03
CA ASP A 625 7.74 -16.47 13.37
C ASP A 625 8.94 -17.36 13.75
N PRO A 626 10.18 -16.82 13.63
CA PRO A 626 11.36 -17.61 13.89
C PRO A 626 11.43 -18.04 15.36
N GLU A 627 12.03 -19.19 15.60
CA GLU A 627 12.22 -19.79 16.92
C GLU A 627 13.62 -20.40 16.99
N ILE A 628 14.37 -20.03 18.02
CA ILE A 628 15.66 -20.64 18.33
C ILE A 628 15.41 -21.73 19.37
N ARG A 629 15.73 -22.98 19.03
CA ARG A 629 15.78 -24.11 19.96
C ARG A 629 17.24 -24.37 20.33
N ILE A 630 17.58 -24.21 21.60
CA ILE A 630 18.94 -24.39 22.13
C ILE A 630 19.04 -25.79 22.76
N ASP A 631 20.11 -26.51 22.41
CA ASP A 631 20.50 -27.78 23.01
C ASP A 631 22.03 -27.84 23.18
N GLY A 632 22.51 -27.45 24.36
CA GLY A 632 23.91 -27.30 24.68
C GLY A 632 24.62 -26.29 23.78
N SER A 633 25.69 -26.74 23.12
CA SER A 633 26.43 -25.95 22.12
C SER A 633 25.80 -25.99 20.72
N GLY A 634 24.71 -26.74 20.54
CA GLY A 634 23.96 -26.83 19.29
C GLY A 634 22.59 -26.16 19.42
N GLY A 635 21.90 -26.03 18.29
CA GLY A 635 20.52 -25.59 18.27
C GLY A 635 19.94 -25.63 16.87
N THR A 636 18.65 -25.32 16.74
CA THR A 636 17.95 -25.25 15.45
C THR A 636 17.21 -23.93 15.35
N LEU A 637 17.34 -23.26 14.22
CA LEU A 637 16.47 -22.16 13.84
C LEU A 637 15.29 -22.74 13.08
N VAL A 638 14.10 -22.59 13.67
CA VAL A 638 12.83 -23.02 13.10
C VAL A 638 12.07 -21.78 12.64
N ALA A 639 11.40 -21.83 11.49
CA ALA A 639 10.58 -20.72 11.01
C ALA A 639 9.43 -21.27 10.14
N ASN A 640 8.38 -20.47 9.99
CA ASN A 640 7.40 -20.70 8.94
C ASN A 640 8.00 -20.17 7.63
N VAL A 641 8.00 -21.00 6.58
CA VAL A 641 8.55 -20.59 5.28
C VAL A 641 7.56 -20.91 4.17
N SER A 642 7.23 -19.90 3.38
CA SER A 642 6.56 -20.07 2.10
C SER A 642 7.43 -19.45 1.02
N SER A 643 7.59 -20.15 -0.10
CA SER A 643 8.42 -19.69 -1.19
C SER A 643 7.86 -20.16 -2.54
N ASN A 644 8.05 -19.36 -3.57
CA ASN A 644 7.77 -19.79 -4.93
C ASN A 644 8.90 -20.68 -5.47
N ASP A 645 8.55 -21.61 -6.36
CA ASP A 645 9.52 -22.27 -7.22
C ASP A 645 10.04 -21.33 -8.33
N THR A 646 10.95 -21.81 -9.17
CA THR A 646 11.58 -21.02 -10.23
C THR A 646 10.63 -20.57 -11.33
N GLU A 647 9.47 -21.20 -11.43
CA GLU A 647 8.39 -20.90 -12.36
C GLU A 647 7.35 -19.95 -11.73
N GLY A 648 7.49 -19.63 -10.44
CA GLY A 648 6.62 -18.72 -9.71
C GLY A 648 5.43 -19.40 -9.02
N HIS A 649 5.37 -20.73 -8.98
CA HIS A 649 4.30 -21.44 -8.26
C HIS A 649 4.57 -21.38 -6.76
N PRO A 650 3.60 -20.94 -5.95
CA PRO A 650 3.77 -20.84 -4.51
C PRO A 650 3.82 -22.24 -3.88
N GLN A 651 4.78 -22.42 -2.98
CA GLN A 651 4.86 -23.57 -2.10
C GLN A 651 4.88 -23.09 -0.64
N ASP A 652 4.11 -23.78 0.20
CA ASP A 652 4.14 -23.58 1.65
C ASP A 652 4.87 -24.76 2.28
N PHE A 653 6.02 -24.48 2.88
CA PHE A 653 6.81 -25.49 3.59
C PHE A 653 6.35 -25.62 5.04
N GLY A 654 5.48 -24.72 5.51
CA GLY A 654 5.04 -24.67 6.90
C GLY A 654 6.20 -24.40 7.85
N ARG A 655 6.08 -24.90 9.08
CA ARG A 655 7.08 -24.71 10.14
C ARG A 655 8.22 -25.72 10.00
N ILE A 656 9.33 -25.29 9.42
CA ILE A 656 10.50 -26.15 9.14
C ILE A 656 11.70 -25.81 10.01
N ALA A 657 12.58 -26.79 10.21
CA ALA A 657 13.94 -26.54 10.67
C ALA A 657 14.70 -25.86 9.53
N LEU A 658 14.79 -24.53 9.53
CA LEU A 658 15.39 -23.74 8.46
C LEU A 658 16.93 -23.84 8.47
N ALA A 659 17.53 -23.83 9.66
CA ALA A 659 18.97 -23.91 9.81
C ALA A 659 19.40 -24.65 11.09
N GLN A 660 20.54 -25.34 11.01
CA GLN A 660 21.24 -25.83 12.18
C GLN A 660 22.15 -24.73 12.74
N LEU A 661 22.08 -24.51 14.04
CA LEU A 661 22.85 -23.53 14.78
C LEU A 661 23.99 -24.19 15.56
N SER A 662 25.16 -23.56 15.51
CA SER A 662 26.27 -23.83 16.41
C SER A 662 26.37 -22.66 17.38
N ILE A 663 26.00 -22.85 18.64
CA ILE A 663 25.99 -21.80 19.66
C ILE A 663 27.43 -21.51 20.10
N ASN A 664 27.99 -20.40 19.63
CA ASN A 664 29.37 -19.98 19.94
C ASN A 664 29.48 -19.42 21.35
N SER A 665 28.44 -18.71 21.80
CA SER A 665 28.36 -18.09 23.13
C SER A 665 26.90 -17.91 23.52
N ALA A 666 26.56 -18.24 24.77
CA ALA A 666 25.27 -17.95 25.38
C ALA A 666 25.49 -17.76 26.90
N SER A 667 25.45 -16.50 27.35
CA SER A 667 25.73 -16.15 28.75
C SER A 667 24.65 -15.26 29.31
N VAL A 668 24.34 -15.44 30.60
CA VAL A 668 23.36 -14.64 31.32
C VAL A 668 24.08 -13.70 32.27
N LYS A 669 23.81 -12.39 32.15
CA LYS A 669 24.30 -11.35 33.06
C LYS A 669 23.18 -10.36 33.34
N ASP A 670 23.00 -9.99 34.60
CA ASP A 670 21.96 -9.03 35.04
C ASP A 670 20.57 -9.40 34.49
N ASP A 671 20.25 -10.70 34.52
CA ASP A 671 19.00 -11.29 34.01
C ASP A 671 18.76 -11.11 32.50
N VAL A 672 19.79 -10.73 31.75
CA VAL A 672 19.77 -10.70 30.29
C VAL A 672 20.65 -11.82 29.74
N LEU A 673 20.06 -12.66 28.91
CA LEU A 673 20.75 -13.61 28.05
C LEU A 673 21.28 -12.88 26.82
N ASP A 674 22.57 -13.06 26.55
CA ASP A 674 23.26 -12.63 25.33
C ASP A 674 23.84 -13.85 24.61
N GLY A 675 23.49 -14.03 23.33
CA GLY A 675 23.91 -15.19 22.56
C GLY A 675 24.22 -14.93 21.09
N LYS A 676 25.09 -15.78 20.53
CA LYS A 676 25.51 -15.79 19.11
C LYS A 676 25.70 -17.21 18.63
N ALA A 677 25.30 -17.45 17.39
CA ALA A 677 25.39 -18.75 16.75
C ALA A 677 25.78 -18.64 15.27
N GLY A 678 26.67 -19.51 14.82
CA GLY A 678 26.81 -19.79 13.39
C GLY A 678 25.58 -20.55 12.89
N ALA A 679 25.17 -20.29 11.65
CA ALA A 679 24.00 -20.93 11.04
C ALA A 679 24.39 -21.66 9.75
N THR A 680 23.88 -22.88 9.58
CA THR A 680 24.07 -23.69 8.37
C THR A 680 22.70 -24.16 7.87
N LEU A 681 22.45 -23.99 6.57
CA LEU A 681 21.15 -24.30 5.96
C LEU A 681 20.84 -25.78 6.10
N SER A 682 19.61 -26.14 6.49
CA SER A 682 19.18 -27.54 6.55
C SER A 682 18.80 -28.06 5.16
N SER A 683 18.44 -29.35 5.07
CA SER A 683 17.82 -29.92 3.86
C SER A 683 16.48 -29.24 3.52
N ASP A 684 15.66 -29.00 4.54
CA ASP A 684 14.32 -28.43 4.35
C ASP A 684 14.43 -26.94 3.98
N GLY A 685 15.41 -26.23 4.55
CA GLY A 685 15.74 -24.85 4.19
C GLY A 685 16.28 -24.73 2.78
N ALA A 686 17.10 -25.67 2.32
CA ALA A 686 17.58 -25.73 0.94
C ALA A 686 16.42 -25.88 -0.05
N ALA A 687 15.47 -26.79 0.24
CA ALA A 687 14.26 -26.94 -0.55
C ALA A 687 13.41 -25.65 -0.54
N ALA A 688 13.25 -25.02 0.64
CA ALA A 688 12.45 -23.82 0.80
C ALA A 688 13.03 -22.58 0.09
N LEU A 689 14.34 -22.55 -0.17
CA LEU A 689 15.00 -21.52 -0.97
C LEU A 689 15.17 -21.94 -2.44
N ALA A 690 14.20 -22.70 -2.96
CA ALA A 690 14.09 -23.17 -4.34
C ALA A 690 15.32 -23.97 -4.85
N GLY A 691 16.07 -24.60 -3.94
CA GLY A 691 17.21 -25.45 -4.28
C GLY A 691 18.46 -24.72 -4.79
N PHE A 692 18.50 -23.38 -4.72
CA PHE A 692 19.67 -22.60 -5.15
C PHE A 692 20.89 -22.74 -4.22
N TYR A 693 20.68 -23.17 -2.98
CA TYR A 693 21.71 -23.39 -1.99
C TYR A 693 21.65 -24.82 -1.49
N GLU A 694 22.79 -25.50 -1.47
CA GLU A 694 22.88 -26.87 -0.97
C GLU A 694 22.70 -26.92 0.56
N ALA A 695 22.16 -28.03 1.06
CA ALA A 695 22.14 -28.30 2.49
C ALA A 695 23.56 -28.25 3.07
N GLY A 696 23.70 -27.64 4.25
CA GLY A 696 25.00 -27.35 4.87
C GLY A 696 25.66 -26.04 4.43
N SER A 697 25.08 -25.31 3.46
CA SER A 697 25.56 -23.98 3.08
C SER A 697 25.61 -23.03 4.28
N ALA A 698 26.70 -22.26 4.40
CA ALA A 698 26.82 -21.25 5.44
C ALA A 698 25.83 -20.11 5.22
N LEU A 699 25.09 -19.77 6.27
CA LEU A 699 24.19 -18.62 6.36
C LEU A 699 24.84 -17.52 7.20
N ASP A 700 24.23 -16.34 7.21
CA ASP A 700 24.67 -15.29 8.13
C ASP A 700 24.48 -15.76 9.58
N PRO A 701 25.39 -15.41 10.50
CA PRO A 701 25.27 -15.80 11.89
C PRO A 701 24.04 -15.18 12.55
N VAL A 702 23.44 -15.91 13.48
CA VAL A 702 22.31 -15.46 14.28
C VAL A 702 22.82 -14.89 15.59
N SER A 703 22.26 -13.75 16.00
CA SER A 703 22.52 -13.15 17.30
C SER A 703 21.21 -12.93 18.01
N PHE A 704 21.17 -13.20 19.32
CA PHE A 704 19.94 -13.15 20.09
C PHE A 704 20.18 -12.60 21.49
N ARG A 705 19.18 -11.91 22.02
CA ARG A 705 19.13 -11.44 23.40
C ARG A 705 17.77 -11.74 24.01
N ALA A 706 17.73 -12.05 25.31
CA ALA A 706 16.46 -12.25 26.02
C ALA A 706 16.54 -11.71 27.45
N ALA A 707 15.57 -10.88 27.84
CA ALA A 707 15.32 -10.56 29.24
C ALA A 707 14.60 -11.74 29.89
N LEU A 708 15.17 -12.26 30.96
CA LEU A 708 14.69 -13.43 31.67
C LEU A 708 14.05 -13.01 32.99
N SER A 709 12.94 -13.64 33.37
CA SER A 709 12.44 -13.49 34.74
C SER A 709 13.32 -14.22 35.75
N SER A 710 13.17 -13.94 37.04
CA SER A 710 13.91 -14.62 38.11
C SER A 710 13.55 -16.10 38.29
N GLY A 711 12.49 -16.57 37.63
CA GLY A 711 11.98 -17.93 37.68
C GLY A 711 11.01 -18.19 36.52
N CYS A 712 9.83 -18.71 36.81
CA CYS A 712 8.79 -18.96 35.80
C CYS A 712 7.57 -18.05 35.92
N ASP A 713 7.71 -16.94 36.63
CA ASP A 713 6.71 -15.88 36.71
C ASP A 713 6.96 -14.78 35.66
N ASP A 714 5.93 -13.97 35.38
CA ASP A 714 5.97 -12.90 34.37
C ASP A 714 6.69 -11.62 34.83
N LYS A 715 7.33 -11.67 36.01
CA LYS A 715 7.98 -10.50 36.61
C LYS A 715 9.47 -10.53 36.28
N SER A 716 9.91 -9.60 35.43
CA SER A 716 11.33 -9.29 35.25
C SER A 716 11.62 -7.84 35.58
N ARG A 717 12.84 -7.59 36.09
CA ARG A 717 13.40 -6.23 36.21
C ARG A 717 14.31 -5.89 35.03
N ALA A 718 14.64 -6.86 34.19
CA ALA A 718 15.46 -6.68 33.00
C ALA A 718 14.58 -6.27 31.80
N SER A 719 15.14 -5.42 30.95
CA SER A 719 14.55 -5.03 29.66
C SER A 719 15.67 -4.89 28.64
N LEU A 720 15.36 -5.12 27.37
CA LEU A 720 16.29 -4.96 26.26
C LEU A 720 16.36 -3.53 25.72
N GLY A 721 15.61 -2.58 26.29
CA GLY A 721 15.54 -1.18 25.85
C GLY A 721 14.71 -1.00 24.59
N ASP A 722 14.83 0.12 23.88
CA ASP A 722 14.04 0.37 22.67
C ASP A 722 14.51 -0.46 21.47
N LYS A 723 13.57 -0.84 20.59
CA LYS A 723 13.84 -1.54 19.33
C LYS A 723 14.67 -0.66 18.38
N PRO A 724 15.62 -1.23 17.60
CA PRO A 724 16.27 -0.48 16.52
C PRO A 724 15.24 0.09 15.54
N ALA A 725 15.53 1.28 14.99
CA ALA A 725 14.71 1.88 13.95
C ALA A 725 14.82 1.10 12.64
N ASP A 726 13.75 1.12 11.84
CA ASP A 726 13.77 0.51 10.52
C ASP A 726 14.57 1.36 9.51
N GLU A 727 15.35 0.66 8.70
CA GLU A 727 16.20 1.22 7.64
C GLU A 727 15.80 0.70 6.25
N SER A 728 14.76 -0.14 6.15
CA SER A 728 14.26 -0.66 4.86
C SER A 728 13.84 0.43 3.88
N ASP A 729 13.43 1.60 4.37
CA ASP A 729 12.77 2.65 3.56
C ASP A 729 13.72 3.78 3.10
N LYS A 730 15.04 3.61 3.26
CA LYS A 730 16.02 4.68 3.01
C LYS A 730 16.82 4.49 1.72
N ASP A 731 16.29 5.00 0.61
CA ASP A 731 17.00 5.35 -0.62
C ASP A 731 16.46 6.74 -1.05
N HIS A 732 17.12 7.91 -1.04
CA HIS A 732 18.50 8.37 -1.24
C HIS A 732 18.79 9.71 -0.50
N LYS A 733 20.02 9.87 0.05
CA LYS A 733 20.82 11.10 0.44
C LYS A 733 20.05 12.32 1.01
N ASP A 734 20.23 12.77 2.26
CA ASP A 734 21.47 13.12 2.97
C ASP A 734 21.28 12.86 4.48
N ASP A 735 22.31 12.35 5.17
CA ASP A 735 22.64 12.90 6.50
C ASP A 735 24.02 12.43 6.96
N LYS A 736 24.98 13.35 6.92
CA LYS A 736 26.12 13.33 7.83
C LYS A 736 25.63 13.99 9.12
N ASP A 737 25.67 13.19 10.18
CA ASP A 737 25.62 13.56 11.60
C ASP A 737 24.40 13.02 12.30
N HIS A 738 24.50 11.80 12.87
CA HIS A 738 23.99 11.51 14.22
C HIS A 738 24.66 10.25 14.79
N ALA A 739 25.86 10.42 15.32
CA ALA A 739 26.40 9.51 16.32
C ALA A 739 25.69 9.77 17.66
N ARG A 740 24.54 9.12 17.89
CA ARG A 740 24.02 8.89 19.26
C ARG A 740 24.25 7.42 19.60
N LYS A 741 25.06 7.19 20.64
CA LYS A 741 25.26 5.88 21.26
C LYS A 741 23.93 5.40 21.83
N ASN A 742 23.34 4.37 21.23
CA ASN A 742 22.15 3.70 21.76
C ASN A 742 22.51 2.25 22.09
N ASP A 743 22.44 1.91 23.37
CA ASP A 743 22.87 0.65 23.98
C ASP A 743 21.89 -0.53 23.73
N GLY A 744 21.06 -0.45 22.67
CA GLY A 744 20.06 -1.47 22.29
C GLY A 744 20.41 -2.27 21.02
N GLN A 745 21.58 -2.03 20.41
CA GLN A 745 22.00 -2.73 19.20
C GLN A 745 22.36 -4.19 19.47
N VAL A 746 21.79 -5.09 18.67
CA VAL A 746 22.36 -6.42 18.45
C VAL A 746 23.67 -6.22 17.67
N THR A 747 24.80 -6.20 18.38
CA THR A 747 26.10 -5.85 17.81
C THR A 747 26.71 -7.02 17.04
N VAL A 748 26.83 -6.86 15.73
CA VAL A 748 27.72 -7.68 14.90
C VAL A 748 29.15 -7.22 15.16
N HIS A 749 29.96 -8.05 15.80
CA HIS A 749 31.40 -7.96 15.64
C HIS A 749 31.73 -8.77 14.39
N ASN A 750 32.25 -8.12 13.35
CA ASN A 750 32.72 -8.78 12.14
C ASN A 750 33.70 -9.91 12.52
N ALA A 751 33.44 -11.10 11.99
CA ALA A 751 34.47 -12.14 11.86
C ALA A 751 35.43 -11.73 10.74
N ALA A 752 36.34 -10.82 11.05
CA ALA A 752 37.51 -10.53 10.24
C ALA A 752 38.73 -10.41 11.16
N ASP A 753 39.22 -11.56 11.63
CA ASP A 753 40.66 -11.73 11.83
C ASP A 753 41.08 -13.07 11.22
N ALA A 754 41.18 -13.06 9.89
CA ALA A 754 42.04 -13.96 9.14
C ALA A 754 42.29 -13.35 7.76
N GLY A 755 43.33 -12.51 7.67
CA GLY A 755 44.15 -12.34 6.47
C GLY A 755 43.50 -11.66 5.26
N HIS A 756 43.66 -10.34 5.21
CA HIS A 756 43.60 -9.53 3.99
C HIS A 756 44.50 -10.11 2.88
N LYS A 757 43.91 -10.43 1.72
CA LYS A 757 44.51 -10.23 0.41
C LYS A 757 43.45 -9.61 -0.49
N ASP A 758 43.82 -8.47 -1.05
CA ASP A 758 43.13 -7.83 -2.16
C ASP A 758 42.82 -8.86 -3.25
N ASP A 759 41.58 -8.86 -3.72
CA ASP A 759 41.29 -8.93 -5.15
C ASP A 759 39.86 -8.42 -5.39
N THR A 760 39.77 -7.50 -6.34
CA THR A 760 38.53 -6.91 -6.84
C THR A 760 37.96 -7.90 -7.86
N ASP A 761 36.84 -8.53 -7.56
CA ASP A 761 36.10 -9.29 -8.57
C ASP A 761 34.59 -9.07 -8.42
N SER A 762 34.08 -8.30 -9.38
CA SER A 762 32.65 -8.14 -9.64
C SER A 762 32.05 -9.49 -10.01
N GLY A 763 30.86 -9.80 -9.49
CA GLY A 763 30.12 -11.06 -9.66
C GLY A 763 29.66 -11.41 -11.09
N LEU A 764 30.44 -11.05 -12.11
CA LEU A 764 30.19 -11.36 -13.52
C LEU A 764 30.92 -12.63 -14.00
N VAL A 765 31.79 -13.26 -13.21
CA VAL A 765 32.66 -14.38 -13.68
C VAL A 765 32.35 -15.75 -13.05
N ALA A 766 31.31 -15.90 -12.23
CA ALA A 766 30.84 -17.22 -11.81
C ALA A 766 29.97 -17.94 -12.88
N PHE A 767 29.65 -17.27 -13.99
CA PHE A 767 28.81 -17.79 -15.08
C PHE A 767 29.58 -18.51 -16.20
N ILE A 768 30.92 -18.56 -16.13
CA ILE A 768 31.76 -19.18 -17.17
C ILE A 768 32.72 -20.16 -16.52
N LYS A 769 32.24 -21.29 -16.00
CA LYS A 769 33.12 -22.44 -15.68
C LYS A 769 32.47 -23.80 -15.37
N ASP A 770 31.41 -24.22 -16.06
CA ASP A 770 31.23 -25.66 -16.34
C ASP A 770 30.17 -25.93 -17.45
N PRO A 771 30.54 -26.47 -18.63
CA PRO A 771 29.61 -26.74 -19.72
C PRO A 771 28.88 -28.10 -19.63
N ALA A 772 28.82 -28.76 -18.47
CA ALA A 772 28.37 -30.15 -18.36
C ALA A 772 26.96 -30.42 -17.79
N SER A 773 26.12 -29.41 -17.49
CA SER A 773 24.74 -29.66 -17.00
C SER A 773 23.60 -29.24 -17.94
N MET A 774 23.88 -28.93 -19.21
CA MET A 774 22.83 -28.71 -20.19
C MET A 774 22.18 -30.02 -20.64
N ILE A 775 20.92 -30.25 -20.24
CA ILE A 775 19.99 -31.08 -21.03
C ILE A 775 19.09 -30.12 -21.81
N PRO A 776 19.14 -30.12 -23.16
CA PRO A 776 18.31 -29.26 -23.99
C PRO A 776 16.95 -29.93 -24.25
N SER A 777 15.84 -29.20 -24.06
CA SER A 777 14.53 -29.53 -24.63
C SER A 777 13.71 -28.23 -24.71
N ALA A 778 13.80 -27.50 -25.82
CA ALA A 778 12.91 -27.61 -26.98
C ALA A 778 11.83 -26.52 -26.95
N ILE A 779 12.24 -25.30 -27.32
CA ILE A 779 11.37 -24.29 -27.92
C ILE A 779 11.15 -24.73 -29.37
N ALA A 780 9.94 -25.21 -29.68
CA ALA A 780 9.40 -25.20 -31.03
C ALA A 780 7.87 -25.34 -31.01
N LEU A 781 7.20 -24.27 -31.46
CA LEU A 781 6.05 -24.33 -32.37
C LEU A 781 4.66 -24.61 -31.76
N ILE A 782 3.97 -23.56 -31.32
CA ILE A 782 2.51 -23.41 -31.51
C ILE A 782 2.22 -21.96 -31.94
N ALA A 783 2.37 -21.71 -33.23
CA ALA A 783 1.56 -20.73 -33.96
C ALA A 783 0.54 -21.54 -34.77
N VAL A 784 -0.66 -20.97 -34.97
CA VAL A 784 -1.83 -21.53 -35.69
C VAL A 784 -2.83 -22.29 -34.81
N ILE A 785 -3.73 -21.58 -34.10
CA ILE A 785 -5.18 -21.87 -34.01
C ILE A 785 -5.96 -20.56 -33.75
N ILE A 786 -5.99 -19.60 -34.70
CA ILE A 786 -7.14 -18.68 -34.90
C ILE A 786 -7.25 -18.40 -36.41
N ALA A 787 -7.67 -19.41 -37.17
CA ALA A 787 -8.21 -19.28 -38.52
C ALA A 787 -9.20 -20.42 -38.83
N GLY A 788 -9.83 -20.99 -37.80
CA GLY A 788 -10.59 -22.24 -37.88
C GLY A 788 -12.03 -22.18 -37.36
N ILE A 789 -12.57 -20.99 -37.06
CA ILE A 789 -13.98 -20.81 -36.66
C ILE A 789 -14.55 -19.59 -37.40
N PHE A 790 -14.60 -19.67 -38.74
CA PHE A 790 -15.50 -18.84 -39.58
C PHE A 790 -15.77 -19.50 -40.95
N GLY A 791 -15.74 -20.83 -41.01
CA GLY A 791 -15.82 -21.60 -42.26
C GLY A 791 -16.83 -22.75 -42.25
N PHE A 792 -17.90 -22.70 -41.43
CA PHE A 792 -18.90 -23.78 -41.39
C PHE A 792 -20.37 -23.33 -41.44
N GLN A 793 -20.68 -22.15 -41.99
CA GLN A 793 -22.08 -21.79 -42.31
C GLN A 793 -22.35 -21.35 -43.74
N LEU A 794 -21.41 -21.52 -44.67
CA LEU A 794 -21.65 -21.28 -46.11
C LEU A 794 -21.13 -22.44 -46.96
N ARG A 795 -21.66 -23.65 -46.71
CA ARG A 795 -21.61 -24.73 -47.71
C ARG A 795 -22.74 -25.74 -47.53
N ARG A 796 -23.97 -25.23 -47.50
CA ARG A 796 -25.16 -26.01 -47.84
C ARG A 796 -26.03 -25.21 -48.81
N ASN A 797 -25.45 -24.89 -49.96
CA ASN A 797 -26.13 -24.69 -51.24
C ASN A 797 -25.11 -24.25 -52.29
N ARG A 798 -24.71 -25.19 -53.15
CA ARG A 798 -24.13 -25.05 -54.51
C ARG A 798 -23.15 -26.20 -54.75
N THR A 799 -23.64 -27.28 -55.34
CA THR A 799 -23.27 -27.72 -56.71
C THR A 799 -23.85 -29.11 -56.96
N ALA A 800 -24.95 -29.14 -57.71
CA ALA A 800 -25.35 -30.19 -58.64
C ALA A 800 -26.17 -29.44 -59.70
N GLY A 801 -25.93 -29.50 -61.00
CA GLY A 801 -24.84 -30.00 -61.80
C GLY A 801 -24.87 -29.21 -63.12
N GLU A 802 -23.83 -29.37 -63.93
CA GLU A 802 -23.83 -28.95 -65.34
C GLU A 802 -25.04 -29.53 -66.08
N THR A 803 -25.68 -28.72 -66.94
CA THR A 803 -25.74 -28.94 -68.39
C THR A 803 -26.62 -27.87 -69.05
N GLY A 804 -26.05 -27.16 -70.02
CA GLY A 804 -26.67 -26.86 -71.32
C GLY A 804 -27.73 -25.77 -71.41
N GLY A 805 -27.63 -24.98 -72.48
CA GLY A 805 -28.81 -24.43 -73.14
C GLY A 805 -28.85 -22.92 -73.22
N SER A 806 -28.93 -22.44 -74.45
CA SER A 806 -29.08 -21.05 -74.86
C SER A 806 -30.46 -20.47 -74.54
N ASP A 807 -30.56 -19.17 -74.84
CA ASP A 807 -31.75 -18.46 -75.31
C ASP A 807 -32.62 -17.68 -74.31
N THR A 808 -32.46 -16.35 -74.45
CA THR A 808 -33.47 -15.33 -74.74
C THR A 808 -34.70 -15.14 -73.84
N ASP A 809 -34.77 -13.88 -73.39
CA ASP A 809 -35.93 -12.96 -73.42
C ASP A 809 -37.12 -13.12 -72.48
N ASP A 810 -37.62 -11.91 -72.18
CA ASP A 810 -38.98 -11.51 -71.83
C ASP A 810 -39.42 -11.44 -70.35
N SER A 811 -39.40 -10.20 -69.85
CA SER A 811 -40.52 -9.37 -69.39
C SER A 811 -41.68 -9.92 -68.52
N ALA A 812 -42.08 -9.04 -67.58
CA ALA A 812 -43.35 -8.92 -66.83
C ALA A 812 -43.54 -9.94 -65.69
N GLU A 813 -43.94 -9.58 -64.47
CA GLU A 813 -44.77 -8.49 -63.92
C GLU A 813 -44.16 -7.82 -62.68
#